data_AF-A0A937PRR7-F1
#
_entry.id   AF-A0A937PRR7-F1
#
_cell.length_a   1.000
_cell.length_b   1.000
_cell.length_c   1.000
_cell.angle_alpha   90.00
_cell.angle_beta   90.00
_cell.angle_gamma   90.00
#
_symmetry.space_group_name_H-M   'P 1'
#
loop_
_entity.id
_entity.type
_entity.pdbx_description
1 polymer ?
#
loop_
_entity_poly.entity_id
_entity_poly.type
_entity_poly.pdbx_seq_one_letter_code
_entity_poly.pdbx_strand_id
1 'polypeptide(L)'
;MAKKRHETKPVYLLVDEPVGSIDEDILNLRPFADVIAGAALGTKGPFTIGVYADWGEGKTSVLRLARELVEDNNADIVTVWFNAWQYGKEDHPIVPLVATIAKSVGEKLKTVGKGKLKKGLSKMSAALRAIAYGFSAKGKVSVPGFGELEAGFVAKEMIDRYDQLQKGDDPLIEKTLYYNAFELLENMAKDGGSEIEAPKIAVFIDDLDRCNPPEAIKLLESIKLVLSQKGFVFALALDKRILQGYLKYRYEKVFKVKDYEASGKDYLDKIIQLPLPLLPHEGRFDDYIKKLLANNEALNHESNQPVKAVISNLQGVLSKGARFNPRNLVRFLNNLIVDRLLWKAVERQEAGIEVMGLCVISRILRDHFKDDRLYEYLWRNQDVCDRVRRFVLKEEAEGGKELFGVKIEGKEAGGRPAKIDEIIAKLREMEFLQDVLTSEQGRLWLKDKSMRESVNQFIVEQRKEEEPIEVSQDDEKVFDDEIRTIVNVEKGAITDELYEGITKLNLSVKGLKTVPAAIGKLAALQTLDLGGNKLTTVPEAIGKLAGLQWLNLGGNQLTTVAETIGKLTGLQMLNLGDNQLTTVAETIGKLAGLKTLYLGGNKLTTVPEAIGELAALQGLYLQKNQLTTLPEAIGNLTGLQTLGLGDNQLTTVPDAIGKLTGLQALLLHNNQLMTVPDAIGELAGLQVLYLGGNQLTTVAEAIFKLSGLETLSLDDNQLTTVPDAICKLTDLQTLSLGNNQLTTLPDAIGELTALQMLDLSGNQLTTLPDMIGELTGLQRLYLDNNQLTTVPDTISKLTGLQTLYLGGNQFSEEEKGRIRGLVPEGCRVSF
;
A
#
# COMPACT_ATOMS: atom_id res chain seq x y z
N MET A 1 2.37 53.64 -13.98
CA MET A 1 3.54 53.01 -13.34
C MET A 1 3.54 51.54 -13.71
N ALA A 2 4.52 51.11 -14.51
CA ALA A 2 4.61 49.74 -15.01
C ALA A 2 4.90 48.75 -13.87
N LYS A 3 4.06 47.72 -13.70
CA LYS A 3 4.40 46.53 -12.92
C LYS A 3 5.58 45.84 -13.61
N LYS A 4 6.78 45.94 -13.02
CA LYS A 4 7.90 45.07 -13.39
C LYS A 4 7.45 43.63 -13.17
N ARG A 5 7.28 42.86 -14.24
CA ARG A 5 7.31 41.40 -14.15
C ARG A 5 8.67 41.04 -13.56
N HIS A 6 8.70 40.39 -12.41
CA HIS A 6 9.91 39.72 -11.97
C HIS A 6 10.20 38.62 -12.98
N GLU A 7 11.28 38.77 -13.75
CA GLU A 7 11.86 37.67 -14.51
C GLU A 7 12.24 36.58 -13.50
N THR A 8 11.49 35.48 -13.50
CA THR A 8 11.85 34.27 -12.75
C THR A 8 13.09 33.69 -13.41
N LYS A 9 14.25 33.88 -12.78
CA LYS A 9 15.47 33.19 -13.20
C LYS A 9 15.26 31.68 -13.09
N PRO A 10 15.66 30.88 -14.09
CA PRO A 10 15.53 29.43 -14.04
C PRO A 10 16.32 28.84 -12.87
N VAL A 11 15.72 27.85 -12.18
CA VAL A 11 16.36 27.06 -11.13
C VAL A 11 17.01 25.85 -11.79
N TYR A 12 18.30 25.66 -11.57
CA TYR A 12 19.06 24.54 -12.11
C TYR A 12 19.18 23.45 -11.04
N LEU A 13 18.42 22.37 -11.21
CA LEU A 13 18.48 21.18 -10.37
C LEU A 13 19.33 20.10 -11.05
N LEU A 14 19.93 19.24 -10.23
CA LEU A 14 20.62 18.05 -10.71
C LEU A 14 19.59 17.07 -11.28
N VAL A 15 19.88 16.53 -12.46
CA VAL A 15 19.10 15.45 -13.06
C VAL A 15 19.39 14.15 -12.31
N ASP A 16 18.35 13.37 -12.07
CA ASP A 16 18.41 12.05 -11.42
C ASP A 16 18.91 10.98 -12.41
N GLU A 17 20.09 11.20 -12.99
CA GLU A 17 20.70 10.27 -13.94
C GLU A 17 21.30 9.04 -13.22
N PRO A 18 21.26 7.85 -13.86
CA PRO A 18 21.95 6.67 -13.34
C PRO A 18 23.45 6.95 -13.21
N VAL A 19 23.99 6.52 -12.09
CA VAL A 19 25.37 6.79 -11.70
C VAL A 19 26.33 6.04 -12.62
N GLY A 20 27.24 6.75 -13.29
CA GLY A 20 28.17 6.15 -14.26
C GLY A 20 27.94 6.54 -15.72
N SER A 21 27.16 7.59 -16.00
CA SER A 21 27.08 8.23 -17.33
C SER A 21 28.33 9.07 -17.69
N ILE A 22 29.31 9.12 -16.80
CA ILE A 22 30.61 9.79 -17.00
C ILE A 22 31.59 8.68 -17.42
N ASP A 23 32.38 8.89 -18.48
CA ASP A 23 33.28 7.93 -19.17
C ASP A 23 34.22 7.06 -18.28
N GLU A 24 34.25 7.25 -16.96
CA GLU A 24 35.02 6.47 -16.01
C GLU A 24 34.12 5.77 -14.99
N ASP A 25 34.29 4.45 -14.87
CA ASP A 25 33.60 3.58 -13.90
C ASP A 25 34.08 3.82 -12.45
N ILE A 26 33.79 5.02 -11.91
CA ILE A 26 34.24 5.49 -10.59
C ILE A 26 33.75 4.62 -9.44
N LEU A 27 32.58 3.98 -9.62
CA LEU A 27 32.00 3.06 -8.64
C LEU A 27 32.41 1.60 -8.84
N ASN A 28 33.23 1.30 -9.86
CA ASN A 28 33.72 -0.04 -10.19
C ASN A 28 32.58 -1.05 -10.46
N LEU A 29 31.59 -0.63 -11.23
CA LEU A 29 30.42 -1.39 -11.70
C LEU A 29 30.73 -2.29 -12.90
N ARG A 30 31.81 -2.01 -13.65
CA ARG A 30 32.20 -2.70 -14.88
C ARG A 30 32.43 -4.21 -14.69
N PRO A 31 33.09 -4.71 -13.62
CA PRO A 31 33.22 -6.15 -13.43
C PRO A 31 31.87 -6.88 -13.34
N PHE A 32 30.84 -6.24 -12.77
CA PHE A 32 29.48 -6.81 -12.70
C PHE A 32 28.80 -6.78 -14.08
N ALA A 33 28.98 -5.69 -14.83
CA ALA A 33 28.48 -5.57 -16.19
C ALA A 33 29.11 -6.61 -17.13
N ASP A 34 30.42 -6.87 -17.00
CA ASP A 34 31.14 -7.88 -17.79
C ASP A 34 30.60 -9.30 -17.54
N VAL A 35 30.22 -9.63 -16.30
CA VAL A 35 29.58 -10.92 -15.97
C VAL A 35 28.22 -11.07 -16.65
N ILE A 36 27.38 -10.04 -16.59
CA ILE A 36 26.04 -10.06 -17.21
C ILE A 36 26.16 -10.13 -18.74
N ALA A 37 27.06 -9.33 -19.33
CA ALA A 37 27.32 -9.33 -20.77
C ALA A 37 27.90 -10.68 -21.23
N GLY A 38 28.87 -11.23 -20.50
CA GLY A 38 29.45 -12.53 -20.77
C GLY A 38 28.41 -13.66 -20.74
N ALA A 39 27.48 -13.62 -19.79
CA ALA A 39 26.38 -14.57 -19.76
C ALA A 39 25.41 -14.41 -20.94
N ALA A 40 25.07 -13.18 -21.34
CA ALA A 40 24.25 -12.92 -22.53
C ALA A 40 24.92 -13.42 -23.83
N LEU A 41 26.24 -13.30 -23.94
CA LEU A 41 27.01 -13.76 -25.10
C LEU A 41 27.20 -15.28 -25.12
N GLY A 42 27.57 -15.86 -23.98
CA GLY A 42 28.08 -17.23 -23.85
C GLY A 42 27.04 -18.32 -23.60
N THR A 43 25.84 -17.99 -23.12
CA THR A 43 24.81 -19.00 -22.81
C THR A 43 23.93 -19.34 -24.03
N LYS A 44 23.54 -20.62 -24.15
CA LYS A 44 22.77 -21.16 -25.29
C LYS A 44 21.27 -21.38 -24.99
N GLY A 45 20.91 -21.60 -23.72
CA GLY A 45 19.54 -21.88 -23.28
C GLY A 45 18.85 -20.67 -22.65
N PRO A 46 17.56 -20.77 -22.29
CA PRO A 46 16.91 -19.73 -21.52
C PRO A 46 17.69 -19.50 -20.23
N PHE A 47 18.16 -18.28 -20.02
CA PHE A 47 18.95 -17.93 -18.83
C PHE A 47 18.44 -16.63 -18.22
N THR A 48 18.34 -16.58 -16.90
CA THR A 48 17.90 -15.39 -16.17
C THR A 48 18.92 -15.05 -15.10
N ILE A 49 19.32 -13.78 -15.08
CA ILE A 49 20.22 -13.20 -14.10
C ILE A 49 19.44 -12.16 -13.33
N GLY A 50 19.32 -12.35 -12.02
CA GLY A 50 18.87 -11.28 -11.14
C GLY A 50 20.07 -10.47 -10.65
N VAL A 51 20.02 -9.17 -10.86
CA VAL A 51 20.92 -8.16 -10.27
C VAL A 51 20.22 -7.58 -9.05
N TYR A 52 20.73 -7.92 -7.87
CA TYR A 52 20.07 -7.63 -6.60
C TYR A 52 20.82 -6.56 -5.84
N ALA A 53 20.13 -5.47 -5.53
CA ALA A 53 20.66 -4.34 -4.77
C ALA A 53 19.51 -3.55 -4.18
N ASP A 54 19.76 -2.71 -3.19
CA ASP A 54 18.77 -1.77 -2.69
C ASP A 54 18.52 -0.64 -3.71
N TRP A 55 17.49 0.16 -3.44
CA TRP A 55 17.14 1.29 -4.31
C TRP A 55 18.27 2.33 -4.37
N GLY A 56 18.70 2.70 -5.58
CA GLY A 56 19.76 3.69 -5.81
C GLY A 56 21.19 3.14 -5.83
N GLU A 57 21.38 1.82 -5.74
CA GLU A 57 22.71 1.17 -5.70
C GLU A 57 23.34 0.88 -7.08
N GLY A 58 22.83 1.50 -8.16
CA GLY A 58 23.47 1.42 -9.49
C GLY A 58 23.03 0.24 -10.37
N LYS A 59 21.94 -0.48 -10.02
CA LYS A 59 21.38 -1.58 -10.84
C LYS A 59 21.11 -1.17 -12.29
N THR A 60 20.41 -0.05 -12.49
CA THR A 60 20.14 0.53 -13.82
C THR A 60 21.43 0.77 -14.60
N SER A 61 22.45 1.32 -13.94
CA SER A 61 23.75 1.62 -14.55
C SER A 61 24.49 0.35 -14.97
N VAL A 62 24.48 -0.68 -14.11
CA VAL A 62 25.08 -1.99 -14.42
C VAL A 62 24.36 -2.66 -15.60
N LEU A 63 23.03 -2.64 -15.64
CA LEU A 63 22.28 -3.19 -16.78
C LEU A 63 22.56 -2.43 -18.07
N ARG A 64 22.69 -1.09 -18.01
CA ARG A 64 23.01 -0.27 -19.18
C ARG A 64 24.40 -0.58 -19.73
N LEU A 65 25.42 -0.59 -18.86
CA LEU A 65 26.79 -0.97 -19.22
C LEU A 65 26.85 -2.39 -19.80
N ALA A 66 26.14 -3.34 -19.18
CA ALA A 66 26.08 -4.71 -19.70
C ALA A 66 25.45 -4.79 -21.08
N ARG A 67 24.40 -4.00 -21.33
CA ARG A 67 23.75 -3.91 -22.64
C ARG A 67 24.69 -3.35 -23.70
N GLU A 68 25.37 -2.25 -23.42
CA GLU A 68 26.37 -1.63 -24.31
C GLU A 68 27.47 -2.65 -24.66
N LEU A 69 27.98 -3.37 -23.67
CA LEU A 69 28.97 -4.42 -23.88
C LEU A 69 28.48 -5.56 -24.79
N VAL A 70 27.22 -5.95 -24.67
CA VAL A 70 26.64 -6.97 -25.57
C VAL A 70 26.53 -6.44 -26.99
N GLU A 71 26.08 -5.19 -27.16
CA GLU A 71 25.96 -4.54 -28.47
C GLU A 71 27.32 -4.39 -29.17
N ASP A 72 28.37 -4.04 -28.43
CA ASP A 72 29.73 -3.88 -28.93
C ASP A 72 30.40 -5.22 -29.30
N ASN A 73 30.17 -6.28 -28.53
CA ASN A 73 30.86 -7.56 -28.70
C ASN A 73 30.16 -8.54 -29.65
N ASN A 74 28.85 -8.37 -29.90
CA ASN A 74 28.12 -9.25 -30.84
C ASN A 74 26.94 -8.56 -31.51
N ALA A 75 27.17 -8.14 -32.76
CA ALA A 75 26.17 -7.47 -33.60
C ALA A 75 25.00 -8.37 -34.03
N ASP A 76 24.99 -9.68 -33.77
CA ASP A 76 23.89 -10.59 -34.15
C ASP A 76 22.89 -10.81 -33.01
N ILE A 77 23.19 -10.37 -31.78
CA ILE A 77 22.25 -10.41 -30.65
C ILE A 77 21.28 -9.23 -30.74
N VAL A 78 20.00 -9.50 -30.43
CA VAL A 78 18.97 -8.46 -30.25
C VAL A 78 18.93 -8.06 -28.79
N THR A 79 19.33 -6.83 -28.48
CA THR A 79 19.17 -6.26 -27.15
C THR A 79 17.80 -5.58 -27.01
N VAL A 80 17.17 -5.77 -25.86
CA VAL A 80 15.86 -5.19 -25.53
C VAL A 80 15.96 -4.53 -24.17
N TRP A 81 15.51 -3.29 -24.06
CA TRP A 81 15.39 -2.58 -22.79
C TRP A 81 13.92 -2.41 -22.44
N PHE A 82 13.53 -2.84 -21.24
CA PHE A 82 12.15 -2.82 -20.79
C PHE A 82 12.05 -2.17 -19.41
N ASN A 83 11.37 -1.02 -19.34
CA ASN A 83 11.12 -0.31 -18.09
C ASN A 83 9.82 -0.83 -17.47
N ALA A 84 9.93 -1.74 -16.49
CA ALA A 84 8.79 -2.45 -15.94
C ALA A 84 7.74 -1.53 -15.31
N TRP A 85 8.18 -0.47 -14.62
CA TRP A 85 7.28 0.46 -13.92
C TRP A 85 6.29 1.17 -14.85
N GLN A 86 6.66 1.42 -16.11
CA GLN A 86 5.80 2.08 -17.08
C GLN A 86 4.53 1.27 -17.37
N TYR A 87 4.61 -0.04 -17.13
CA TYR A 87 3.54 -1.00 -17.36
C TYR A 87 3.08 -1.68 -16.06
N GLY A 88 3.52 -1.16 -14.90
CA GLY A 88 3.19 -1.72 -13.59
C GLY A 88 1.73 -1.53 -13.18
N LYS A 89 0.92 -0.83 -13.99
CA LYS A 89 -0.53 -0.67 -13.81
C LYS A 89 -1.34 -1.39 -14.88
N GLU A 90 -0.68 -2.01 -15.85
CA GLU A 90 -1.35 -2.78 -16.91
C GLU A 90 -1.83 -4.11 -16.33
N ASP A 91 -3.07 -4.48 -16.61
CA ASP A 91 -3.67 -5.74 -16.14
C ASP A 91 -2.89 -6.97 -16.64
N HIS A 92 -2.29 -6.85 -17.84
CA HIS A 92 -1.50 -7.89 -18.50
C HIS A 92 -0.11 -7.39 -18.92
N PRO A 93 0.86 -7.33 -17.99
CA PRO A 93 2.16 -6.71 -18.23
C PRO A 93 3.06 -7.52 -19.20
N ILE A 94 2.65 -8.72 -19.60
CA ILE A 94 3.29 -9.52 -20.66
C ILE A 94 3.12 -8.92 -22.06
N VAL A 95 1.98 -8.29 -22.34
CA VAL A 95 1.67 -7.70 -23.65
C VAL A 95 2.67 -6.60 -24.02
N PRO A 96 2.91 -5.57 -23.18
CA PRO A 96 3.89 -4.53 -23.49
C PRO A 96 5.32 -5.07 -23.55
N LEU A 97 5.67 -6.09 -22.76
CA LEU A 97 6.98 -6.75 -22.84
C LEU A 97 7.18 -7.42 -24.21
N VAL A 98 6.24 -8.25 -24.65
CA VAL A 98 6.31 -8.94 -25.94
C VAL A 98 6.30 -7.95 -27.10
N ALA A 99 5.50 -6.87 -27.00
CA ALA A 99 5.49 -5.80 -27.99
C ALA A 99 6.86 -5.09 -28.09
N THR A 100 7.51 -4.84 -26.94
CA THR A 100 8.85 -4.22 -26.89
C THR A 100 9.90 -5.12 -27.54
N ILE A 101 9.87 -6.42 -27.24
CA ILE A 101 10.75 -7.41 -27.88
C ILE A 101 10.49 -7.44 -29.39
N ALA A 102 9.22 -7.52 -29.82
CA ALA A 102 8.85 -7.55 -31.24
C ALA A 102 9.32 -6.29 -31.99
N LYS A 103 9.30 -5.12 -31.33
CA LYS A 103 9.82 -3.86 -31.87
C LYS A 103 11.33 -3.93 -32.07
N SER A 104 12.10 -4.32 -31.06
CA SER A 104 13.57 -4.44 -31.17
C SER A 104 13.99 -5.46 -32.23
N VAL A 105 13.28 -6.59 -32.33
CA VAL A 105 13.48 -7.58 -33.40
C VAL A 105 13.19 -6.97 -34.78
N GLY A 106 12.12 -6.18 -34.89
CA GLY A 106 11.76 -5.45 -36.11
C GLY A 106 12.79 -4.41 -36.53
N GLU A 107 13.41 -3.71 -35.57
CA GLU A 107 14.50 -2.76 -35.82
C GLU A 107 15.76 -3.49 -36.30
N LYS A 108 16.13 -4.60 -35.64
CA LYS A 108 17.26 -5.44 -36.06
C LYS A 108 17.08 -6.02 -37.47
N LEU A 109 15.86 -6.41 -37.84
CA LEU A 109 15.54 -6.90 -39.19
C LEU A 109 15.86 -5.89 -40.31
N LYS A 110 15.83 -4.59 -40.00
CA LYS A 110 16.18 -3.52 -40.96
C LYS A 110 17.68 -3.45 -41.21
N THR A 111 18.50 -3.78 -40.21
CA THR A 111 19.97 -3.63 -40.27
C THR A 111 20.68 -4.93 -40.66
N VAL A 112 20.07 -6.10 -40.42
CA VAL A 112 20.67 -7.41 -40.73
C VAL A 112 20.58 -7.73 -42.24
N GLY A 113 21.71 -8.20 -42.79
CA GLY A 113 21.86 -8.64 -44.18
C GLY A 113 21.07 -9.91 -44.53
N LYS A 114 21.01 -10.29 -45.81
CA LYS A 114 20.32 -11.52 -46.24
C LYS A 114 21.04 -12.75 -45.68
N GLY A 115 20.32 -13.66 -45.02
CA GLY A 115 20.93 -14.86 -44.43
C GLY A 115 19.99 -15.64 -43.51
N LYS A 116 20.52 -16.69 -42.85
CA LYS A 116 19.77 -17.54 -41.91
C LYS A 116 19.23 -16.75 -40.71
N LEU A 117 20.03 -15.82 -40.17
CA LEU A 117 19.62 -14.93 -39.07
C LEU A 117 18.41 -14.05 -39.43
N LYS A 118 18.39 -13.44 -40.63
CA LYS A 118 17.25 -12.64 -41.09
C LYS A 118 15.96 -13.46 -41.22
N LYS A 119 16.08 -14.71 -41.71
CA LYS A 119 14.95 -15.65 -41.78
C LYS A 119 14.45 -16.01 -40.38
N GLY A 120 15.36 -16.27 -39.43
CA GLY A 120 15.05 -16.55 -38.03
C GLY A 120 14.33 -15.38 -37.34
N LEU A 121 14.89 -14.17 -37.44
CA LEU A 121 14.29 -12.94 -36.89
C LEU A 121 12.90 -12.65 -37.47
N SER A 122 12.68 -12.93 -38.76
CA SER A 122 11.37 -12.71 -39.40
C SER A 122 10.30 -13.66 -38.87
N LYS A 123 10.62 -14.95 -38.70
CA LYS A 123 9.70 -15.94 -38.12
C LYS A 123 9.39 -15.63 -36.66
N MET A 124 10.41 -15.23 -35.90
CA MET A 124 10.25 -14.82 -34.50
C MET A 124 9.41 -13.55 -34.36
N SER A 125 9.60 -12.54 -35.23
CA SER A 125 8.74 -11.35 -35.22
C SER A 125 7.28 -11.70 -35.48
N ALA A 126 7.00 -12.64 -36.38
CA ALA A 126 5.64 -13.12 -36.64
C ALA A 126 5.03 -13.83 -35.43
N ALA A 127 5.77 -14.72 -34.77
CA ALA A 127 5.33 -15.43 -33.57
C ALA A 127 5.08 -14.46 -32.39
N LEU A 128 6.00 -13.53 -32.13
CA LEU A 128 5.85 -12.52 -31.07
C LEU A 128 4.71 -11.55 -31.35
N ARG A 129 4.47 -11.17 -32.61
CA ARG A 129 3.30 -10.36 -32.99
C ARG A 129 1.99 -11.12 -32.82
N ALA A 130 1.97 -12.43 -33.08
CA ALA A 130 0.79 -13.25 -32.80
C ALA A 130 0.47 -13.27 -31.30
N ILE A 131 1.50 -13.36 -30.44
CA ILE A 131 1.34 -13.29 -28.97
C ILE A 131 0.91 -11.88 -28.52
N ALA A 132 1.49 -10.82 -29.09
CA ALA A 132 1.19 -9.43 -28.71
C ALA A 132 -0.15 -8.91 -29.27
N TYR A 133 -0.66 -9.47 -30.37
CA TYR A 133 -1.78 -8.87 -31.12
C TYR A 133 -2.91 -9.85 -31.52
N GLY A 134 -2.84 -11.15 -31.20
CA GLY A 134 -3.92 -12.13 -31.51
C GLY A 134 -4.26 -12.32 -33.00
N PHE A 135 -3.48 -11.71 -33.90
CA PHE A 135 -3.71 -11.40 -35.33
C PHE A 135 -4.75 -10.32 -35.68
N SER A 136 -4.27 -9.37 -36.49
CA SER A 136 -5.02 -8.61 -37.50
C SER A 136 -4.28 -8.79 -38.83
N ALA A 137 -4.97 -9.30 -39.86
CA ALA A 137 -4.49 -9.34 -41.24
C ALA A 137 -5.28 -8.31 -42.06
N LYS A 138 -4.59 -7.38 -42.73
CA LYS A 138 -5.20 -6.59 -43.81
C LYS A 138 -4.98 -7.36 -45.11
N GLY A 139 -6.06 -7.87 -45.70
CA GLY A 139 -6.07 -8.45 -47.04
C GLY A 139 -7.08 -7.72 -47.91
N LYS A 140 -6.66 -7.29 -49.11
CA LYS A 140 -7.59 -6.83 -50.14
C LYS A 140 -8.27 -8.04 -50.76
N VAL A 141 -9.61 -8.07 -50.75
CA VAL A 141 -10.39 -9.11 -51.43
C VAL A 141 -11.09 -8.50 -52.63
N SER A 142 -10.89 -9.11 -53.81
CA SER A 142 -11.59 -8.77 -55.05
C SER A 142 -12.83 -9.67 -55.16
N VAL A 143 -14.02 -9.05 -55.27
CA VAL A 143 -15.30 -9.75 -55.47
C VAL A 143 -15.75 -9.50 -56.91
N PRO A 144 -16.02 -10.54 -57.74
CA PRO A 144 -16.52 -10.31 -59.09
C PRO A 144 -17.89 -9.62 -59.05
N GLY A 145 -17.94 -8.34 -59.45
CA GLY A 145 -19.16 -7.52 -59.51
C GLY A 145 -19.25 -6.37 -58.50
N PHE A 146 -18.38 -6.31 -57.47
CA PHE A 146 -18.31 -5.20 -56.51
C PHE A 146 -16.82 -4.90 -56.24
N GLY A 147 -16.39 -3.65 -56.40
CA GLY A 147 -14.96 -3.24 -56.34
C GLY A 147 -14.24 -3.51 -55.01
N GLU A 148 -12.93 -3.21 -54.98
CA GLU A 148 -12.02 -3.49 -53.84
C GLU A 148 -12.53 -2.91 -52.51
N LEU A 149 -12.59 -3.73 -51.46
CA LEU A 149 -12.85 -3.32 -50.07
C LEU A 149 -11.61 -3.57 -49.18
N GLU A 150 -11.22 -2.57 -48.40
CA GLU A 150 -10.28 -2.71 -47.29
C GLU A 150 -11.04 -2.95 -45.98
N ALA A 151 -10.72 -4.04 -45.29
CA ALA A 151 -11.17 -4.28 -43.92
C ALA A 151 -9.94 -4.55 -43.02
N GLY A 152 -9.91 -3.95 -41.83
CA GLY A 152 -8.90 -4.19 -40.81
C GLY A 152 -9.51 -4.12 -39.41
N PHE A 153 -9.22 -5.11 -38.58
CA PHE A 153 -9.67 -5.20 -37.19
C PHE A 153 -8.54 -4.83 -36.21
N VAL A 154 -8.87 -4.25 -35.05
CA VAL A 154 -7.95 -3.67 -34.04
C VAL A 154 -8.15 -4.34 -32.67
N ALA A 155 -7.05 -4.43 -31.90
CA ALA A 155 -6.78 -5.16 -30.64
C ALA A 155 -7.79 -5.15 -29.46
N LYS A 156 -8.97 -4.54 -29.59
CA LYS A 156 -9.96 -4.45 -28.51
C LYS A 156 -10.59 -5.81 -28.15
N GLU A 157 -10.63 -6.75 -29.09
CA GLU A 157 -11.21 -8.09 -28.87
C GLU A 157 -10.38 -9.02 -27.95
N MET A 158 -9.14 -8.67 -27.59
CA MET A 158 -8.30 -9.56 -26.75
C MET A 158 -8.72 -9.53 -25.27
N ILE A 159 -9.22 -8.38 -24.79
CA ILE A 159 -9.58 -8.14 -23.39
C ILE A 159 -11.02 -8.61 -23.12
N ASP A 160 -11.96 -8.27 -24.01
CA ASP A 160 -13.35 -8.72 -23.91
C ASP A 160 -13.47 -10.26 -23.99
N ARG A 161 -12.56 -10.95 -24.69
CA ARG A 161 -12.53 -12.42 -24.76
C ARG A 161 -11.91 -13.07 -23.53
N TYR A 162 -10.89 -12.46 -22.89
CA TYR A 162 -10.34 -12.96 -21.62
C TYR A 162 -11.38 -12.98 -20.50
N ASP A 163 -12.25 -11.97 -20.43
CA ASP A 163 -13.36 -11.92 -19.47
C ASP A 163 -14.52 -12.85 -19.83
N GLN A 164 -14.75 -13.11 -21.12
CA GLN A 164 -15.76 -14.10 -21.59
C GLN A 164 -15.27 -15.56 -21.44
N LEU A 165 -13.97 -15.80 -21.37
CA LEU A 165 -13.35 -17.12 -21.18
C LEU A 165 -13.55 -17.72 -19.78
N GLN A 166 -14.03 -16.94 -18.81
CA GLN A 166 -14.52 -17.51 -17.55
C GLN A 166 -15.96 -18.05 -17.62
N LYS A 167 -16.64 -17.96 -18.79
CA LYS A 167 -18.09 -18.22 -18.88
C LYS A 167 -18.58 -19.09 -20.05
N GLY A 168 -17.75 -19.72 -20.89
CA GLY A 168 -18.31 -20.62 -21.94
C GLY A 168 -17.31 -21.53 -22.69
N ASP A 169 -17.79 -22.74 -23.02
CA ASP A 169 -17.06 -23.91 -23.51
C ASP A 169 -16.64 -23.87 -25.00
N ASP A 170 -15.37 -23.60 -25.31
CA ASP A 170 -14.56 -24.48 -26.18
C ASP A 170 -13.04 -24.22 -26.01
N PRO A 171 -12.37 -24.92 -25.08
CA PRO A 171 -10.94 -24.75 -24.78
C PRO A 171 -9.98 -25.25 -25.87
N LEU A 172 -10.45 -25.98 -26.88
CA LEU A 172 -9.58 -26.67 -27.85
C LEU A 172 -9.00 -25.73 -28.92
N ILE A 173 -9.77 -24.74 -29.38
CA ILE A 173 -9.39 -23.85 -30.49
C ILE A 173 -8.31 -22.82 -30.06
N GLU A 174 -8.39 -22.30 -28.84
CA GLU A 174 -7.41 -21.33 -28.32
C GLU A 174 -6.16 -21.98 -27.74
N LYS A 175 -6.25 -23.19 -27.16
CA LYS A 175 -5.06 -23.99 -26.86
C LYS A 175 -4.23 -24.08 -28.13
N THR A 176 -4.80 -24.43 -29.27
CA THR A 176 -4.06 -24.50 -30.54
C THR A 176 -3.40 -23.19 -30.98
N LEU A 177 -3.99 -21.99 -30.84
CA LEU A 177 -3.37 -20.77 -31.40
C LEU A 177 -2.15 -20.29 -30.60
N TYR A 178 -2.29 -20.16 -29.27
CA TYR A 178 -1.17 -19.79 -28.40
C TYR A 178 -0.15 -20.91 -28.27
N TYR A 179 -0.62 -22.16 -28.20
CA TYR A 179 0.26 -23.32 -28.30
C TYR A 179 1.05 -23.26 -29.59
N ASN A 180 0.45 -23.00 -30.76
CA ASN A 180 1.18 -22.87 -32.02
C ASN A 180 2.21 -21.73 -31.99
N ALA A 181 1.90 -20.58 -31.37
CA ALA A 181 2.86 -19.48 -31.27
C ALA A 181 4.05 -19.78 -30.33
N PHE A 182 3.76 -20.38 -29.17
CA PHE A 182 4.79 -20.82 -28.22
C PHE A 182 5.56 -22.04 -28.75
N GLU A 183 4.91 -22.96 -29.43
CA GLU A 183 5.49 -24.12 -30.10
C GLU A 183 6.33 -23.68 -31.30
N LEU A 184 5.94 -22.64 -32.04
CA LEU A 184 6.78 -22.01 -33.06
C LEU A 184 8.06 -21.45 -32.44
N LEU A 185 7.96 -20.70 -31.33
CA LEU A 185 9.12 -20.20 -30.58
C LEU A 185 10.00 -21.36 -30.06
N GLU A 186 9.39 -22.42 -29.53
CA GLU A 186 10.06 -23.58 -28.97
C GLU A 186 10.71 -24.47 -30.06
N ASN A 187 10.08 -24.63 -31.22
CA ASN A 187 10.55 -25.43 -32.35
C ASN A 187 11.68 -24.72 -33.12
N MET A 188 11.63 -23.39 -33.26
CA MET A 188 12.78 -22.60 -33.74
C MET A 188 14.02 -22.83 -32.87
N ALA A 189 13.80 -23.13 -31.59
CA ALA A 189 14.81 -23.40 -30.58
C ALA A 189 15.27 -24.89 -30.51
N LYS A 190 14.48 -25.83 -31.04
CA LYS A 190 14.78 -27.28 -31.04
C LYS A 190 15.55 -27.75 -32.28
N ASP A 191 15.47 -27.03 -33.41
CA ASP A 191 16.19 -27.37 -34.63
C ASP A 191 17.68 -27.00 -34.55
N GLY A 192 18.46 -27.85 -33.87
CA GLY A 192 19.90 -27.95 -34.07
C GLY A 192 20.31 -28.52 -35.44
N GLY A 193 19.37 -28.67 -36.37
CA GLY A 193 19.59 -29.33 -37.65
C GLY A 193 18.44 -29.22 -38.65
N SER A 194 17.98 -28.01 -39.01
CA SER A 194 17.42 -27.76 -40.35
C SER A 194 17.39 -26.24 -40.66
N GLU A 195 18.10 -25.81 -41.70
CA GLU A 195 18.11 -24.51 -42.42
C GLU A 195 18.01 -23.11 -41.74
N ILE A 196 17.61 -22.94 -40.47
CA ILE A 196 17.32 -21.63 -39.83
C ILE A 196 18.05 -21.52 -38.48
N GLU A 197 18.73 -20.40 -38.25
CA GLU A 197 19.42 -20.11 -36.99
C GLU A 197 18.46 -19.37 -36.03
N ALA A 198 18.32 -19.87 -34.79
CA ALA A 198 17.52 -19.22 -33.76
C ALA A 198 18.22 -17.93 -33.29
N PRO A 199 17.63 -16.74 -33.48
CA PRO A 199 18.23 -15.49 -33.03
C PRO A 199 18.29 -15.42 -31.50
N LYS A 200 19.39 -14.88 -30.98
CA LYS A 200 19.53 -14.61 -29.54
C LYS A 200 18.93 -13.25 -29.18
N ILE A 201 18.17 -13.20 -28.09
CA ILE A 201 17.58 -11.98 -27.52
C ILE A 201 18.07 -11.81 -26.09
N ALA A 202 18.71 -10.67 -25.80
CA ALA A 202 19.06 -10.26 -24.44
C ALA A 202 18.09 -9.16 -23.97
N VAL A 203 17.24 -9.47 -22.99
CA VAL A 203 16.23 -8.57 -22.44
C VAL A 203 16.69 -8.05 -21.08
N PHE A 204 16.88 -6.74 -20.99
CA PHE A 204 17.25 -6.01 -19.79
C PHE A 204 15.99 -5.38 -19.21
N ILE A 205 15.54 -5.85 -18.04
CA ILE A 205 14.34 -5.37 -17.34
C ILE A 205 14.77 -4.49 -16.17
N ASP A 206 14.41 -3.21 -16.25
CA ASP A 206 14.78 -2.19 -15.26
C ASP A 206 13.55 -1.61 -14.53
N ASP A 207 13.81 -0.95 -13.41
CA ASP A 207 12.82 -0.25 -12.57
C ASP A 207 11.64 -1.14 -12.10
N LEU A 208 11.82 -2.47 -12.00
CA LEU A 208 10.82 -3.35 -11.39
C LEU A 208 10.51 -2.93 -9.95
N ASP A 209 11.49 -2.29 -9.30
CA ASP A 209 11.41 -1.75 -7.95
C ASP A 209 10.37 -0.65 -7.76
N ARG A 210 9.92 -0.03 -8.85
CA ARG A 210 8.91 1.03 -8.83
C ARG A 210 7.51 0.50 -9.14
N CYS A 211 7.37 -0.77 -9.49
CA CYS A 211 6.06 -1.42 -9.56
C CYS A 211 5.52 -1.62 -8.13
N ASN A 212 4.21 -1.50 -7.96
CA ASN A 212 3.55 -1.93 -6.73
C ASN A 212 3.82 -3.46 -6.54
N PRO A 213 4.08 -3.97 -5.32
CA PRO A 213 4.57 -5.34 -5.16
C PRO A 213 3.70 -6.43 -5.81
N PRO A 214 2.35 -6.39 -5.74
CA PRO A 214 1.51 -7.37 -6.45
C PRO A 214 1.72 -7.37 -7.97
N GLU A 215 1.98 -6.23 -8.58
CA GLU A 215 2.12 -6.02 -10.02
C GLU A 215 3.54 -6.35 -10.49
N ALA A 216 4.54 -6.05 -9.66
CA ALA A 216 5.90 -6.59 -9.83
C ALA A 216 5.86 -8.13 -9.83
N ILE A 217 5.11 -8.72 -8.90
CA ILE A 217 4.90 -10.17 -8.80
C ILE A 217 4.18 -10.73 -10.03
N LYS A 218 3.06 -10.12 -10.46
CA LYS A 218 2.32 -10.51 -11.67
C LYS A 218 3.20 -10.45 -12.92
N LEU A 219 4.02 -9.40 -13.06
CA LEU A 219 4.96 -9.28 -14.16
C LEU A 219 6.04 -10.37 -14.10
N LEU A 220 6.63 -10.66 -12.94
CA LEU A 220 7.58 -11.77 -12.78
C LEU A 220 6.97 -13.14 -13.14
N GLU A 221 5.74 -13.41 -12.73
CA GLU A 221 5.03 -14.66 -13.09
C GLU A 221 4.74 -14.72 -14.59
N SER A 222 4.35 -13.60 -15.20
CA SER A 222 4.03 -13.54 -16.63
C SER A 222 5.29 -13.63 -17.50
N ILE A 223 6.39 -13.00 -17.08
CA ILE A 223 7.70 -13.10 -17.73
C ILE A 223 8.10 -14.58 -17.83
N LYS A 224 7.83 -15.44 -16.82
CA LYS A 224 8.17 -16.88 -16.82
C LYS A 224 7.75 -17.63 -18.09
N LEU A 225 6.60 -17.27 -18.68
CA LEU A 225 6.10 -17.88 -19.92
C LEU A 225 7.02 -17.59 -21.12
N VAL A 226 7.67 -16.42 -21.13
CA VAL A 226 8.67 -16.00 -22.11
C VAL A 226 10.09 -16.42 -21.67
N LEU A 227 10.40 -16.39 -20.36
CA LEU A 227 11.71 -16.76 -19.79
C LEU A 227 12.16 -18.16 -20.19
N SER A 228 11.23 -19.08 -20.42
CA SER A 228 11.54 -20.49 -20.66
C SER A 228 11.85 -20.81 -22.12
N GLN A 229 11.85 -19.81 -23.01
CA GLN A 229 12.10 -19.99 -24.45
C GLN A 229 13.61 -19.98 -24.74
N LYS A 230 14.13 -20.99 -25.45
CA LYS A 230 15.58 -20.99 -25.80
C LYS A 230 15.90 -19.84 -26.74
N GLY A 231 17.11 -19.29 -26.61
CA GLY A 231 17.54 -18.09 -27.32
C GLY A 231 17.27 -16.79 -26.57
N PHE A 232 16.52 -16.83 -25.46
CA PHE A 232 16.31 -15.64 -24.61
C PHE A 232 17.23 -15.64 -23.39
N VAL A 233 17.86 -14.50 -23.13
CA VAL A 233 18.57 -14.19 -21.90
C VAL A 233 17.89 -12.99 -21.25
N PHE A 234 17.63 -13.07 -19.96
CA PHE A 234 17.01 -12.01 -19.18
C PHE A 234 17.95 -11.52 -18.09
N ALA A 235 18.14 -10.21 -17.99
CA ALA A 235 18.82 -9.55 -16.89
C ALA A 235 17.82 -8.64 -16.16
N LEU A 236 17.53 -8.95 -14.90
CA LEU A 236 16.48 -8.30 -14.10
C LEU A 236 17.12 -7.48 -12.98
N ALA A 237 16.85 -6.17 -12.91
CA ALA A 237 17.17 -5.37 -11.73
C ALA A 237 16.06 -5.53 -10.68
N LEU A 238 16.41 -6.01 -9.48
CA LEU A 238 15.47 -6.36 -8.43
C LEU A 238 15.91 -5.81 -7.06
N ASP A 239 15.01 -5.16 -6.35
CA ASP A 239 15.12 -4.89 -4.92
C ASP A 239 14.95 -6.20 -4.15
N LYS A 240 15.83 -6.43 -3.18
CA LYS A 240 15.84 -7.64 -2.36
C LYS A 240 14.49 -7.90 -1.68
N ARG A 241 13.78 -6.85 -1.29
CA ARG A 241 12.47 -6.95 -0.60
C ARG A 241 11.37 -7.42 -1.54
N ILE A 242 11.41 -7.05 -2.82
CA ILE A 242 10.43 -7.50 -3.82
C ILE A 242 10.60 -8.99 -4.10
N LEU A 243 11.84 -9.46 -4.21
CA LEU A 243 12.14 -10.89 -4.33
C LEU A 243 11.64 -11.67 -3.10
N GLN A 244 11.93 -11.18 -1.90
CA GLN A 244 11.46 -11.81 -0.66
C GLN A 244 9.93 -11.84 -0.59
N GLY A 245 9.26 -10.75 -0.99
CA GLY A 245 7.81 -10.67 -1.09
C GLY A 245 7.23 -11.68 -2.09
N TYR A 246 7.82 -11.76 -3.29
CA TYR A 246 7.44 -12.73 -4.32
C TYR A 246 7.56 -14.18 -3.82
N LEU A 247 8.68 -14.53 -3.18
CA LEU A 247 8.88 -15.88 -2.66
C LEU A 247 7.97 -16.19 -1.49
N LYS A 248 7.76 -15.26 -0.56
CA LYS A 248 6.76 -15.40 0.51
C LYS A 248 5.37 -15.70 -0.05
N TYR A 249 4.95 -14.93 -1.07
CA TYR A 249 3.69 -15.16 -1.76
C TYR A 249 3.60 -16.57 -2.37
N ARG A 250 4.63 -17.01 -3.10
CA ARG A 250 4.66 -18.36 -3.72
C ARG A 250 4.64 -19.49 -2.69
N TYR A 251 5.43 -19.37 -1.62
CA TYR A 251 5.47 -20.36 -0.55
C TYR A 251 4.12 -20.51 0.13
N GLU A 252 3.49 -19.39 0.46
CA GLU A 252 2.20 -19.40 1.14
C GLU A 252 1.05 -19.84 0.21
N LYS A 253 0.97 -19.28 -1.00
CA LYS A 253 -0.20 -19.48 -1.88
C LYS A 253 -0.11 -20.74 -2.73
N VAL A 254 1.08 -21.09 -3.22
CA VAL A 254 1.28 -22.20 -4.16
C VAL A 254 1.72 -23.46 -3.45
N PHE A 255 2.69 -23.35 -2.54
CA PHE A 255 3.23 -24.51 -1.82
C PHE A 255 2.55 -24.74 -0.46
N LYS A 256 1.66 -23.84 -0.02
CA LYS A 256 0.93 -23.90 1.26
C LYS A 256 1.82 -23.96 2.50
N VAL A 257 3.08 -23.52 2.37
CA VAL A 257 4.05 -23.42 3.46
C VAL A 257 3.94 -22.03 4.07
N LYS A 258 3.43 -21.96 5.31
CA LYS A 258 3.17 -20.68 6.00
C LYS A 258 4.41 -20.09 6.68
N ASP A 259 5.42 -20.91 6.97
CA ASP A 259 6.62 -20.51 7.71
C ASP A 259 7.80 -20.23 6.78
N TYR A 260 7.76 -19.05 6.15
CA TYR A 260 8.82 -18.55 5.28
C TYR A 260 10.13 -18.27 6.04
N GLU A 261 10.05 -17.84 7.31
CA GLU A 261 11.22 -17.42 8.09
C GLU A 261 12.10 -18.60 8.53
N ALA A 262 11.53 -19.76 8.84
CA ALA A 262 12.29 -20.94 9.27
C ALA A 262 12.82 -21.82 8.12
N SER A 263 12.21 -21.81 6.92
CA SER A 263 12.50 -22.81 5.86
C SER A 263 12.61 -22.26 4.42
N GLY A 264 12.10 -21.06 4.15
CA GLY A 264 12.11 -20.46 2.80
C GLY A 264 13.37 -19.66 2.49
N LYS A 265 14.05 -19.15 3.52
CA LYS A 265 15.24 -18.29 3.39
C LYS A 265 16.44 -19.03 2.79
N ASP A 266 16.62 -20.31 3.10
CA ASP A 266 17.71 -21.15 2.57
C ASP A 266 17.49 -21.59 1.11
N TYR A 267 16.27 -21.41 0.58
CA TYR A 267 15.95 -21.76 -0.81
C TYR A 267 16.28 -20.62 -1.79
N LEU A 268 16.33 -19.37 -1.31
CA LEU A 268 16.82 -18.22 -2.07
C LEU A 268 18.25 -18.45 -2.58
N ASP A 269 19.07 -19.10 -1.77
CA ASP A 269 20.47 -19.41 -2.07
C ASP A 269 20.65 -20.42 -3.22
N LYS A 270 19.55 -21.00 -3.74
CA LYS A 270 19.54 -21.91 -4.91
C LYS A 270 19.26 -21.21 -6.24
N ILE A 271 18.94 -19.92 -6.24
CA ILE A 271 18.82 -19.09 -7.45
C ILE A 271 20.18 -18.41 -7.68
N ILE A 272 20.68 -18.35 -8.93
CA ILE A 272 21.91 -17.60 -9.23
C ILE A 272 21.60 -16.11 -9.00
N GLN A 273 22.08 -15.60 -7.87
CA GLN A 273 21.95 -14.20 -7.51
C GLN A 273 23.29 -13.50 -7.78
N LEU A 274 23.28 -12.42 -8.56
CA LEU A 274 24.38 -11.47 -8.60
C LEU A 274 24.03 -10.34 -7.62
N PRO A 275 24.40 -10.43 -6.33
CA PRO A 275 24.33 -9.27 -5.46
C PRO A 275 25.26 -8.20 -6.04
N LEU A 276 24.74 -6.98 -6.18
CA LEU A 276 25.52 -5.81 -6.51
C LEU A 276 25.78 -5.06 -5.19
N PRO A 277 26.81 -5.43 -4.40
CA PRO A 277 27.19 -4.60 -3.28
C PRO A 277 27.71 -3.28 -3.83
N LEU A 278 27.17 -2.15 -3.35
CA LEU A 278 27.98 -0.95 -3.28
C LEU A 278 29.11 -1.26 -2.30
N LEU A 279 30.26 -1.69 -2.82
CA LEU A 279 31.42 -1.95 -1.98
C LEU A 279 31.73 -0.64 -1.21
N PRO A 280 31.77 -0.65 0.13
CA PRO A 280 32.05 0.54 0.89
C PRO A 280 33.51 0.94 0.65
N HIS A 281 33.70 2.05 -0.06
CA HIS A 281 35.00 2.68 -0.18
C HIS A 281 34.79 4.19 -0.04
N GLU A 282 34.95 4.68 1.19
CA GLU A 282 34.82 6.10 1.55
C GLU A 282 35.55 7.01 0.55
N GLY A 283 36.77 6.64 0.15
CA GLY A 283 37.55 7.38 -0.83
C GLY A 283 36.92 7.48 -2.23
N ARG A 284 36.24 6.43 -2.72
CA ARG A 284 35.63 6.45 -4.06
C ARG A 284 34.36 7.30 -4.11
N PHE A 285 33.58 7.32 -3.03
CA PHE A 285 32.39 8.15 -2.96
C PHE A 285 32.76 9.64 -2.82
N ASP A 286 33.79 9.95 -2.03
CA ASP A 286 34.33 11.32 -1.97
C ASP A 286 34.86 11.78 -3.32
N ASP A 287 35.57 10.91 -4.06
CA ASP A 287 36.03 11.21 -5.41
C ASP A 287 34.88 11.35 -6.41
N TYR A 288 33.80 10.59 -6.23
CA TYR A 288 32.55 10.79 -6.98
C TYR A 288 31.94 12.17 -6.71
N ILE A 289 31.85 12.61 -5.45
CA ILE A 289 31.36 13.97 -5.11
C ILE A 289 32.25 15.03 -5.74
N LYS A 290 33.59 14.89 -5.68
CA LYS A 290 34.52 15.83 -6.31
C LYS A 290 34.29 15.94 -7.82
N LYS A 291 34.11 14.81 -8.51
CA LYS A 291 33.84 14.79 -9.96
C LYS A 291 32.46 15.34 -10.29
N LEU A 292 31.44 15.04 -9.48
CA LEU A 292 30.11 15.64 -9.61
C LEU A 292 30.18 17.16 -9.51
N LEU A 293 30.96 17.70 -8.56
CA LEU A 293 31.19 19.14 -8.42
C LEU A 293 31.98 19.76 -9.57
N ALA A 294 32.86 18.99 -10.22
CA ALA A 294 33.67 19.47 -11.34
C ALA A 294 32.88 19.48 -12.65
N ASN A 295 32.10 18.43 -12.92
CA ASN A 295 31.57 18.13 -14.25
C ASN A 295 30.06 18.37 -14.39
N ASN A 296 29.32 18.64 -13.32
CA ASN A 296 27.87 18.83 -13.41
C ASN A 296 27.49 20.27 -13.74
N GLU A 297 26.82 20.48 -14.88
CA GLU A 297 26.40 21.80 -15.38
C GLU A 297 25.52 22.56 -14.38
N ALA A 298 24.59 21.88 -13.71
CA ALA A 298 23.68 22.52 -12.75
C ALA A 298 24.42 23.03 -11.51
N LEU A 299 25.38 22.27 -10.97
CA LEU A 299 26.20 22.72 -9.84
C LEU A 299 27.21 23.80 -10.23
N ASN A 300 27.67 23.80 -11.49
CA ASN A 300 28.61 24.79 -12.02
C ASN A 300 27.95 26.14 -12.35
N HIS A 301 26.62 26.19 -12.48
CA HIS A 301 25.88 27.42 -12.76
C HIS A 301 26.06 28.47 -11.64
N GLU A 302 26.19 29.75 -12.02
CA GLU A 302 26.45 30.87 -11.09
C GLU A 302 25.46 30.93 -9.92
N SER A 303 24.18 30.63 -10.18
CA SER A 303 23.13 30.63 -9.15
C SER A 303 23.36 29.63 -8.02
N ASN A 304 24.17 28.60 -8.25
CA ASN A 304 24.40 27.49 -7.33
C ASN A 304 25.79 27.52 -6.69
N GLN A 305 26.62 28.53 -6.98
CA GLN A 305 27.99 28.65 -6.44
C GLN A 305 28.08 28.59 -4.91
N PRO A 306 27.19 29.22 -4.12
CA PRO A 306 27.24 29.08 -2.66
C PRO A 306 26.90 27.66 -2.18
N VAL A 307 25.99 26.96 -2.87
CA VAL A 307 25.68 25.56 -2.57
C VAL A 307 26.87 24.67 -2.92
N LYS A 308 27.50 24.91 -4.07
CA LYS A 308 28.73 24.23 -4.49
C LYS A 308 29.86 24.39 -3.46
N ALA A 309 30.04 25.58 -2.90
CA ALA A 309 31.02 25.84 -1.84
C ALA A 309 30.71 25.04 -0.56
N VAL A 310 29.45 24.99 -0.14
CA VAL A 310 29.01 24.19 1.03
C VAL A 310 29.26 22.71 0.79
N ILE A 311 28.94 22.18 -0.39
CA ILE A 311 29.19 20.77 -0.74
C ILE A 311 30.69 20.47 -0.71
N SER A 312 31.52 21.36 -1.24
CA SER A 312 32.97 21.20 -1.23
C SER A 312 33.56 21.18 0.18
N ASN A 313 33.01 21.98 1.10
CA ASN A 313 33.46 22.04 2.49
C ASN A 313 32.98 20.83 3.32
N LEU A 314 31.85 20.22 2.94
CA LEU A 314 31.17 19.17 3.71
C LEU A 314 31.23 17.78 3.06
N GLN A 315 32.15 17.53 2.12
CA GLN A 315 32.20 16.26 1.37
C GLN A 315 32.14 15.03 2.29
N GLY A 316 33.00 14.94 3.30
CA GLY A 316 33.01 13.79 4.23
C GLY A 316 31.75 13.65 5.09
N VAL A 317 31.03 14.75 5.36
CA VAL A 317 29.74 14.74 6.07
C VAL A 317 28.61 14.29 5.14
N LEU A 318 28.62 14.78 3.89
CA LEU A 318 27.62 14.47 2.86
C LEU A 318 27.71 13.02 2.39
N SER A 319 28.93 12.47 2.23
CA SER A 319 29.15 11.07 1.89
C SER A 319 28.48 10.12 2.89
N LYS A 320 28.70 10.38 4.18
CA LYS A 320 28.10 9.63 5.29
C LYS A 320 26.59 9.87 5.37
N GLY A 321 26.15 11.12 5.27
CA GLY A 321 24.73 11.50 5.32
C GLY A 321 23.89 10.94 4.17
N ALA A 322 24.45 10.84 2.97
CA ALA A 322 23.83 10.20 1.80
C ALA A 322 23.91 8.67 1.83
N ARG A 323 24.50 8.07 2.88
CA ARG A 323 24.74 6.63 3.04
C ARG A 323 25.52 6.03 1.86
N PHE A 324 26.47 6.79 1.32
CA PHE A 324 27.23 6.39 0.13
C PHE A 324 26.36 5.98 -1.07
N ASN A 325 25.12 6.50 -1.14
CA ASN A 325 24.18 6.26 -2.21
C ASN A 325 24.09 7.52 -3.10
N PRO A 326 24.50 7.45 -4.37
CA PRO A 326 24.57 8.61 -5.25
C PRO A 326 23.20 9.25 -5.51
N ARG A 327 22.13 8.46 -5.53
CA ARG A 327 20.76 8.96 -5.75
C ARG A 327 20.26 9.72 -4.53
N ASN A 328 20.54 9.21 -3.33
CA ASN A 328 20.30 9.93 -2.09
C ASN A 328 21.08 11.24 -2.06
N LEU A 329 22.34 11.23 -2.52
CA LEU A 329 23.14 12.44 -2.65
C LEU A 329 22.48 13.45 -3.60
N VAL A 330 22.12 13.07 -4.82
CA VAL A 330 21.47 13.99 -5.80
C VAL A 330 20.19 14.60 -5.22
N ARG A 331 19.34 13.80 -4.57
CA ARG A 331 18.12 14.29 -3.91
C ARG A 331 18.44 15.23 -2.75
N PHE A 332 19.42 14.89 -1.94
CA PHE A 332 19.89 15.72 -0.84
C PHE A 332 20.40 17.09 -1.35
N LEU A 333 21.19 17.09 -2.43
CA LEU A 333 21.72 18.30 -3.05
C LEU A 333 20.62 19.17 -3.67
N ASN A 334 19.65 18.57 -4.36
CA ASN A 334 18.50 19.30 -4.89
C ASN A 334 17.69 19.97 -3.78
N ASN A 335 17.44 19.25 -2.67
CA ASN A 335 16.77 19.82 -1.51
C ASN A 335 17.56 21.01 -0.92
N LEU A 336 18.89 20.93 -0.90
CA LEU A 336 19.74 22.02 -0.42
C LEU A 336 19.70 23.25 -1.34
N ILE A 337 19.63 23.04 -2.66
CA ILE A 337 19.43 24.13 -3.64
C ILE A 337 18.09 24.82 -3.41
N VAL A 338 17.03 24.02 -3.24
CA VAL A 338 15.66 24.51 -2.97
C VAL A 338 15.60 25.28 -1.65
N ASP A 339 16.18 24.75 -0.57
CA ASP A 339 16.25 25.41 0.73
C ASP A 339 16.90 26.79 0.65
N ARG A 340 18.02 26.91 -0.07
CA ARG A 340 18.69 28.21 -0.22
C ARG A 340 17.81 29.23 -0.91
N LEU A 341 17.11 28.80 -1.97
CA LEU A 341 16.23 29.68 -2.74
C LEU A 341 15.05 30.17 -1.90
N LEU A 342 14.45 29.26 -1.14
CA LEU A 342 13.34 29.56 -0.24
C LEU A 342 13.78 30.40 0.95
N TRP A 343 14.93 30.10 1.55
CA TRP A 343 15.53 30.92 2.61
C TRP A 343 15.72 32.36 2.12
N LYS A 344 16.27 32.52 0.91
CA LYS A 344 16.43 33.84 0.30
C LYS A 344 15.11 34.55 0.05
N ALA A 345 14.05 33.81 -0.31
CA ALA A 345 12.73 34.38 -0.53
C ALA A 345 12.07 34.86 0.76
N VAL A 346 12.21 34.09 1.85
CA VAL A 346 11.59 34.36 3.15
C VAL A 346 12.37 35.44 3.92
N GLU A 347 13.68 35.29 4.05
CA GLU A 347 14.55 36.19 4.82
C GLU A 347 15.01 37.41 4.01
N ARG A 348 14.69 37.45 2.71
CA ARG A 348 15.10 38.51 1.76
C ARG A 348 16.64 38.70 1.66
N GLN A 349 17.42 37.69 2.05
CA GLN A 349 18.90 37.71 2.01
C GLN A 349 19.46 36.34 1.63
N GLU A 350 20.64 36.29 1.00
CA GLU A 350 21.26 35.00 0.68
C GLU A 350 21.69 34.26 1.95
N ALA A 351 21.36 32.96 2.03
CA ALA A 351 21.87 32.11 3.09
C ALA A 351 23.41 32.03 2.98
N GLY A 352 24.10 32.39 4.07
CA GLY A 352 25.53 32.21 4.18
C GLY A 352 25.93 30.73 4.25
N ILE A 353 27.22 30.46 4.05
CA ILE A 353 27.79 29.09 4.12
C ILE A 353 27.48 28.43 5.46
N GLU A 354 27.50 29.19 6.56
CA GLU A 354 27.17 28.70 7.91
C GLU A 354 25.73 28.20 8.00
N VAL A 355 24.74 29.02 7.62
CA VAL A 355 23.30 28.64 7.62
C VAL A 355 23.07 27.38 6.79
N MET A 356 23.65 27.34 5.58
CA MET A 356 23.55 26.18 4.70
C MET A 356 24.22 24.94 5.29
N GLY A 357 25.36 25.09 5.98
CA GLY A 357 25.99 24.02 6.72
C GLY A 357 25.13 23.48 7.86
N LEU A 358 24.44 24.34 8.60
CA LEU A 358 23.46 23.90 9.61
C LEU A 358 22.25 23.19 8.96
N CYS A 359 21.78 23.63 7.80
CA CYS A 359 20.73 22.91 7.05
C CYS A 359 21.16 21.48 6.70
N VAL A 360 22.42 21.29 6.30
CA VAL A 360 22.99 19.96 6.03
C VAL A 360 22.95 19.08 7.29
N ILE A 361 23.46 19.58 8.42
CA ILE A 361 23.47 18.84 9.69
C ILE A 361 22.04 18.52 10.15
N SER A 362 21.12 19.50 10.11
CA SER A 362 19.72 19.32 10.47
C SER A 362 19.05 18.23 9.63
N ARG A 363 19.24 18.23 8.31
CA ARG A 363 18.67 17.21 7.42
C ARG A 363 19.23 15.81 7.70
N ILE A 364 20.54 15.70 7.93
CA ILE A 364 21.18 14.41 8.25
C ILE A 364 20.65 13.86 9.57
N LEU A 365 20.63 14.67 10.63
CA LEU A 365 20.12 14.24 11.94
C LEU A 365 18.64 13.86 11.83
N ARG A 366 17.80 14.71 11.21
CA ARG A 366 16.37 14.43 11.06
C ARG A 366 16.09 13.12 10.31
N ASP A 367 16.81 12.85 9.23
CA ASP A 367 16.61 11.60 8.45
C ASP A 367 16.92 10.33 9.27
N HIS A 368 17.85 10.42 10.24
CA HIS A 368 18.28 9.29 11.04
C HIS A 368 17.55 9.17 12.37
N PHE A 369 17.05 10.27 12.93
CA PHE A 369 16.12 10.29 14.05
C PHE A 369 14.68 10.19 13.53
N LYS A 370 14.28 8.99 13.03
CA LYS A 370 12.95 8.69 12.46
C LYS A 370 11.73 8.98 13.36
N ASP A 371 11.95 9.23 14.65
CA ASP A 371 10.93 9.74 15.57
C ASP A 371 11.06 11.26 15.63
N ASP A 372 10.14 11.97 14.96
CA ASP A 372 10.10 13.43 14.93
C ASP A 372 10.14 14.03 16.36
N ARG A 373 9.64 13.32 17.39
CA ARG A 373 9.63 13.80 18.78
C ARG A 373 11.01 13.79 19.42
N LEU A 374 11.84 12.78 19.15
CA LEU A 374 13.22 12.71 19.68
C LEU A 374 14.11 13.75 18.99
N TYR A 375 13.94 13.90 17.68
CA TYR A 375 14.64 14.94 16.94
C TYR A 375 14.22 16.34 17.40
N GLU A 376 12.91 16.59 17.52
CA GLU A 376 12.34 17.84 18.02
C GLU A 376 12.84 18.17 19.42
N TYR A 377 12.90 17.16 20.29
CA TYR A 377 13.47 17.31 21.63
C TYR A 377 14.96 17.67 21.59
N LEU A 378 15.75 17.03 20.70
CA LEU A 378 17.18 17.33 20.53
C LEU A 378 17.41 18.78 20.08
N TRP A 379 16.76 19.23 19.01
CA TRP A 379 17.10 20.54 18.44
C TRP A 379 16.52 21.72 19.22
N ARG A 380 15.43 21.54 19.98
CA ARG A 380 14.83 22.58 20.84
C ARG A 380 15.51 22.76 22.18
N ASN A 381 16.29 21.78 22.64
CA ASN A 381 16.82 21.79 24.00
C ASN A 381 18.35 21.92 24.03
N GLN A 382 18.84 23.08 24.47
CA GLN A 382 20.28 23.37 24.50
C GLN A 382 21.04 22.51 25.52
N ASP A 383 20.43 22.18 26.66
CA ASP A 383 21.06 21.33 27.68
C ASP A 383 21.28 19.90 27.15
N VAL A 384 20.37 19.43 26.29
CA VAL A 384 20.51 18.15 25.58
C VAL A 384 21.66 18.23 24.57
N CYS A 385 21.75 19.30 23.78
CA CYS A 385 22.86 19.53 22.85
C CYS A 385 24.22 19.57 23.56
N ASP A 386 24.33 20.23 24.71
CA ASP A 386 25.59 20.30 25.46
C ASP A 386 26.02 18.96 26.05
N ARG A 387 25.06 18.11 26.44
CA ARG A 387 25.32 16.74 26.88
C ARG A 387 25.74 15.84 25.71
N VAL A 388 25.05 15.95 24.57
CA VAL A 388 25.44 15.26 23.33
C VAL A 388 26.84 15.70 22.90
N ARG A 389 27.15 17.00 22.98
CA ARG A 389 28.49 17.55 22.67
C ARG A 389 29.57 16.91 23.51
N ARG A 390 29.39 16.86 24.83
CA ARG A 390 30.35 16.21 25.75
C ARG A 390 30.54 14.73 25.44
N PHE A 391 29.45 14.03 25.12
CA PHE A 391 29.48 12.63 24.71
C PHE A 391 30.30 12.42 23.42
N VAL A 392 30.01 13.15 22.34
CA VAL A 392 30.67 12.94 21.04
C VAL A 392 32.12 13.45 21.00
N LEU A 393 32.45 14.52 21.73
CA LEU A 393 33.81 15.06 21.78
C LEU A 393 34.71 14.35 22.79
N LYS A 394 34.17 13.38 23.55
CA LYS A 394 34.91 12.64 24.60
C LYS A 394 35.65 13.60 25.56
N GLU A 395 35.05 14.76 25.85
CA GLU A 395 35.62 15.82 26.70
C GLU A 395 35.74 15.41 28.18
N GLU A 396 35.35 14.18 28.54
CA GLU A 396 35.59 13.57 29.84
C GLU A 396 36.12 12.14 29.67
N ALA A 397 37.44 11.96 29.86
CA ALA A 397 38.04 10.72 30.34
C ALA A 397 39.48 10.94 30.82
N GLU A 398 39.67 11.42 32.06
CA GLU A 398 40.90 11.18 32.84
C GLU A 398 40.62 11.45 34.34
N GLY A 399 40.13 10.42 35.03
CA GLY A 399 39.85 10.49 36.47
C GLY A 399 38.72 9.55 36.87
N GLY A 400 39.02 8.24 36.94
CA GLY A 400 38.05 7.23 37.36
C GLY A 400 37.50 7.52 38.76
N LYS A 401 36.19 7.83 38.84
CA LYS A 401 35.20 7.16 39.68
C LYS A 401 33.80 7.72 39.37
N GLU A 402 32.90 6.78 39.07
CA GLU A 402 31.44 6.90 39.12
C GLU A 402 30.72 7.81 38.09
N LEU A 403 30.44 7.24 36.92
CA LEU A 403 29.25 7.58 36.13
C LEU A 403 28.22 6.43 36.10
N PHE A 404 28.18 5.62 37.17
CA PHE A 404 27.08 4.72 37.49
C PHE A 404 26.31 5.12 38.78
N GLY A 405 26.56 6.33 39.31
CA GLY A 405 26.06 6.75 40.62
C GLY A 405 25.29 8.07 40.66
N VAL A 406 25.14 8.80 39.55
CA VAL A 406 24.21 9.92 39.52
C VAL A 406 22.84 9.34 39.18
N LYS A 407 21.96 9.27 40.18
CA LYS A 407 20.51 9.34 39.94
C LYS A 407 20.28 10.47 38.95
N ILE A 408 20.05 10.15 37.68
CA ILE A 408 19.19 10.99 36.85
C ILE A 408 17.81 10.76 37.43
N GLU A 409 17.47 11.50 38.48
CA GLU A 409 16.07 11.63 38.87
C GLU A 409 15.35 12.26 37.68
N GLY A 410 14.67 11.39 36.94
CA GLY A 410 13.98 11.73 35.73
C GLY A 410 13.46 10.51 34.98
N LYS A 411 12.96 9.48 35.69
CA LYS A 411 11.84 8.74 35.10
C LYS A 411 10.76 9.80 34.89
N GLU A 412 10.35 10.08 33.66
CA GLU A 412 9.06 10.74 33.45
C GLU A 412 8.01 9.89 34.19
N ALA A 413 7.02 10.53 34.83
CA ALA A 413 6.00 9.84 35.62
C ALA A 413 5.45 8.64 34.81
N GLY A 414 5.73 7.41 35.26
CA GLY A 414 5.42 6.18 34.52
C GLY A 414 6.60 5.26 34.18
N GLY A 415 7.85 5.61 34.51
CA GLY A 415 8.97 4.65 34.51
C GLY A 415 9.71 4.42 33.19
N ARG A 416 9.50 5.27 32.18
CA ARG A 416 10.25 5.25 30.90
C ARG A 416 11.64 5.89 31.03
N PRO A 417 12.64 5.49 30.22
CA PRO A 417 13.94 6.16 30.13
C PRO A 417 13.78 7.65 29.79
N ALA A 418 14.69 8.51 30.25
CA ALA A 418 14.67 9.91 29.84
C ALA A 418 15.00 10.02 28.35
N LYS A 419 14.31 10.90 27.61
CA LYS A 419 14.50 11.07 26.14
C LYS A 419 15.96 11.30 25.72
N ILE A 420 16.78 11.86 26.60
CA ILE A 420 18.21 12.04 26.36
C ILE A 420 19.01 10.73 26.36
N ASP A 421 18.63 9.76 27.19
CA ASP A 421 19.27 8.45 27.24
C ASP A 421 19.00 7.69 25.94
N GLU A 422 17.80 7.84 25.38
CA GLU A 422 17.43 7.30 24.07
C GLU A 422 18.25 7.93 22.93
N ILE A 423 18.48 9.25 22.97
CA ILE A 423 19.32 9.95 21.99
C ILE A 423 20.77 9.46 22.05
N ILE A 424 21.34 9.35 23.25
CA ILE A 424 22.72 8.88 23.44
C ILE A 424 22.84 7.40 23.03
N ALA A 425 21.87 6.56 23.35
CA ALA A 425 21.85 5.16 22.92
C ALA A 425 21.86 5.05 21.39
N LYS A 426 21.02 5.82 20.68
CA LYS A 426 21.02 5.87 19.21
C LYS A 426 22.35 6.35 18.63
N LEU A 427 22.97 7.37 19.24
CA LEU A 427 24.27 7.85 18.79
C LEU A 427 25.37 6.79 18.98
N ARG A 428 25.32 5.99 20.05
CA ARG A 428 26.26 4.86 20.26
C ARG A 428 26.16 3.80 19.17
N GLU A 429 24.95 3.55 18.68
CA GLU A 429 24.70 2.60 17.60
C GLU A 429 25.08 3.16 16.21
N MET A 430 25.21 4.48 16.08
CA MET A 430 25.44 5.17 14.80
C MET A 430 26.73 6.00 14.85
N GLU A 431 27.88 5.32 14.74
CA GLU A 431 29.22 5.96 14.78
C GLU A 431 29.35 7.12 13.80
N PHE A 432 28.81 7.01 12.59
CA PHE A 432 28.87 8.09 11.60
C PHE A 432 28.13 9.37 12.05
N LEU A 433 27.06 9.29 12.85
CA LEU A 433 26.39 10.49 13.37
C LEU A 433 27.26 11.21 14.40
N GLN A 434 28.09 10.46 15.13
CA GLN A 434 29.10 11.06 16.00
C GLN A 434 30.13 11.82 15.15
N ASP A 435 30.57 11.26 14.02
CA ASP A 435 31.46 11.96 13.09
C ASP A 435 30.81 13.24 12.51
N VAL A 436 29.54 13.16 12.13
CA VAL A 436 28.76 14.33 11.66
C VAL A 436 28.71 15.41 12.74
N LEU A 437 28.46 15.05 13.99
CA LEU A 437 28.37 15.99 15.12
C LEU A 437 29.73 16.52 15.60
N THR A 438 30.82 15.79 15.34
CA THR A 438 32.19 16.25 15.65
C THR A 438 32.83 17.10 14.55
N SER A 439 32.21 17.16 13.35
CA SER A 439 32.58 18.10 12.29
C SER A 439 32.45 19.56 12.74
N GLU A 440 33.10 20.50 12.04
CA GLU A 440 33.04 21.93 12.36
C GLU A 440 31.58 22.44 12.39
N GLN A 441 30.78 22.10 11.39
CA GLN A 441 29.39 22.49 11.27
C GLN A 441 28.50 21.74 12.27
N GLY A 442 28.83 20.50 12.62
CA GLY A 442 28.16 19.74 13.69
C GLY A 442 28.37 20.37 15.07
N ARG A 443 29.60 20.83 15.37
CA ARG A 443 29.90 21.57 16.60
C ARG A 443 29.18 22.91 16.65
N LEU A 444 29.14 23.61 15.51
CA LEU A 444 28.38 24.87 15.40
C LEU A 444 26.89 24.64 15.64
N TRP A 445 26.32 23.57 15.05
CA TRP A 445 24.92 23.18 15.25
C TRP A 445 24.58 22.89 16.71
N LEU A 446 25.46 22.18 17.44
CA LEU A 446 25.26 21.89 18.87
C LEU A 446 25.38 23.16 19.73
N LYS A 447 26.18 24.14 19.33
CA LYS A 447 26.47 25.36 20.10
C LYS A 447 25.46 26.48 19.87
N ASP A 448 25.07 26.75 18.62
CA ASP A 448 24.24 27.90 18.26
C ASP A 448 22.75 27.56 18.30
N LYS A 449 22.12 27.81 19.46
CA LYS A 449 20.69 27.57 19.66
C LYS A 449 19.81 28.32 18.66
N SER A 450 20.05 29.62 18.51
CA SER A 450 19.19 30.52 17.73
C SER A 450 19.19 30.12 16.26
N MET A 451 20.38 29.89 15.69
CA MET A 451 20.51 29.50 14.29
C MET A 451 19.97 28.09 14.05
N ARG A 452 20.24 27.15 14.96
CA ARG A 452 19.69 25.79 14.89
C ARG A 452 18.17 25.79 14.91
N GLU A 453 17.54 26.56 15.80
CA GLU A 453 16.07 26.65 15.88
C GLU A 453 15.49 27.26 14.60
N SER A 454 16.09 28.34 14.10
CA SER A 454 15.65 29.02 12.87
C SER A 454 15.71 28.08 11.66
N VAL A 455 16.81 27.35 11.48
CA VAL A 455 16.99 26.37 10.40
C VAL A 455 15.99 25.23 10.51
N ASN A 456 15.78 24.68 11.70
CA ASN A 456 14.86 23.56 11.89
C ASN A 456 13.40 23.95 11.72
N GLN A 457 13.03 25.13 12.21
CA GLN A 457 11.69 25.68 12.03
C GLN A 457 11.41 25.90 10.53
N PHE A 458 12.36 26.50 9.80
CA PHE A 458 12.28 26.64 8.34
C PHE A 458 12.10 25.29 7.63
N ILE A 459 12.94 24.28 7.92
CA ILE A 459 12.85 22.95 7.30
C ILE A 459 11.51 22.24 7.63
N VAL A 460 10.93 22.47 8.82
CA VAL A 460 9.63 21.92 9.22
C VAL A 460 8.48 22.61 8.49
N GLU A 461 8.52 23.94 8.36
CA GLU A 461 7.50 24.73 7.67
C GLU A 461 7.41 24.40 6.18
N GLN A 462 8.53 24.12 5.53
CA GLN A 462 8.57 23.66 4.13
C GLN A 462 7.83 22.32 3.88
N ARG A 463 7.53 21.54 4.93
CA ARG A 463 6.79 20.26 4.81
C ARG A 463 5.31 20.35 5.15
N LYS A 464 4.83 21.48 5.69
CA LYS A 464 3.39 21.66 5.93
C LYS A 464 2.57 21.77 4.63
N GLU A 465 3.24 21.81 3.49
CA GLU A 465 2.66 21.79 2.13
C GLU A 465 3.12 20.56 1.30
N GLU A 466 3.26 19.37 1.89
CA GLU A 466 3.25 18.13 1.07
C GLU A 466 1.82 17.79 0.62
N GLU A 467 1.19 18.68 -0.15
CA GLU A 467 0.15 18.26 -1.09
C GLU A 467 0.84 17.60 -2.30
N PRO A 468 0.38 16.41 -2.74
CA PRO A 468 1.01 15.72 -3.87
C PRO A 468 0.94 16.59 -5.14
N ILE A 469 2.06 16.69 -5.86
CA ILE A 469 2.16 17.38 -7.16
C ILE A 469 1.02 16.95 -8.07
N GLU A 470 0.04 17.84 -8.25
CA GLU A 470 -1.04 17.64 -9.19
C GLU A 470 -0.53 18.01 -10.58
N VAL A 471 -0.27 16.99 -11.41
CA VAL A 471 -0.40 17.18 -12.86
C VAL A 471 -1.84 17.66 -13.07
N SER A 472 -2.02 18.87 -13.62
CA SER A 472 -3.35 19.36 -13.97
C SER A 472 -3.91 18.47 -15.08
N GLN A 473 -4.59 17.40 -14.69
CA GLN A 473 -5.43 16.62 -15.57
C GLN A 473 -6.63 17.50 -15.90
N ASP A 474 -6.93 17.62 -17.18
CA ASP A 474 -8.12 18.30 -17.65
C ASP A 474 -9.31 17.37 -17.38
N ASP A 475 -10.03 17.58 -16.27
CA ASP A 475 -11.17 16.77 -15.84
C ASP A 475 -12.25 16.68 -16.93
N GLU A 476 -12.42 17.73 -17.73
CA GLU A 476 -13.37 17.78 -18.85
C GLU A 476 -12.93 16.83 -19.96
N LYS A 477 -11.64 16.79 -20.26
CA LYS A 477 -11.08 15.83 -21.21
C LYS A 477 -11.25 14.37 -20.75
N VAL A 478 -11.05 14.08 -19.46
CA VAL A 478 -11.23 12.72 -18.93
C VAL A 478 -12.68 12.26 -19.06
N PHE A 479 -13.62 13.15 -18.73
CA PHE A 479 -15.04 12.91 -18.91
C PHE A 479 -15.39 12.65 -20.38
N ASP A 480 -14.94 13.52 -21.29
CA ASP A 480 -15.17 13.40 -22.72
C ASP A 480 -14.60 12.12 -23.32
N ASP A 481 -13.38 11.73 -22.91
CA ASP A 481 -12.71 10.52 -23.39
C ASP A 481 -13.44 9.25 -22.93
N GLU A 482 -14.03 9.25 -21.73
CA GLU A 482 -14.85 8.13 -21.25
C GLU A 482 -16.20 8.05 -22.01
N ILE A 483 -16.87 9.18 -22.25
CA ILE A 483 -18.09 9.22 -23.07
C ILE A 483 -17.81 8.70 -24.48
N ARG A 484 -16.72 9.15 -25.11
CA ARG A 484 -16.29 8.67 -26.43
C ARG A 484 -16.02 7.16 -26.45
N THR A 485 -15.47 6.63 -25.36
CA THR A 485 -15.19 5.19 -25.21
C THR A 485 -16.48 4.39 -25.17
N ILE A 486 -17.51 4.86 -24.46
CA ILE A 486 -18.82 4.21 -24.35
C ILE A 486 -19.56 4.20 -25.69
N VAL A 487 -19.57 5.35 -26.39
CA VAL A 487 -20.28 5.51 -27.68
C VAL A 487 -19.47 5.07 -28.90
N ASN A 488 -18.23 4.63 -28.69
CA ASN A 488 -17.31 4.15 -29.72
C ASN A 488 -17.03 5.16 -30.85
N VAL A 489 -16.76 6.42 -30.50
CA VAL A 489 -16.47 7.52 -31.44
C VAL A 489 -15.07 8.09 -31.19
N GLU A 490 -14.20 8.07 -32.22
CA GLU A 490 -12.80 8.47 -32.07
C GLU A 490 -12.55 9.98 -32.10
N LYS A 491 -13.36 10.76 -32.84
CA LYS A 491 -13.18 12.22 -33.03
C LYS A 491 -14.51 12.94 -33.32
N GLY A 492 -14.61 14.20 -32.89
CA GLY A 492 -15.78 15.06 -33.13
C GLY A 492 -16.24 15.78 -31.86
N ALA A 493 -17.11 16.78 -32.02
CA ALA A 493 -17.81 17.39 -30.89
C ALA A 493 -18.80 16.39 -30.30
N ILE A 494 -18.88 16.30 -28.97
CA ILE A 494 -19.90 15.46 -28.31
C ILE A 494 -21.25 16.18 -28.47
N THR A 495 -22.13 15.61 -29.31
CA THR A 495 -23.49 16.10 -29.52
C THR A 495 -24.44 15.52 -28.47
N ASP A 496 -25.59 16.17 -28.26
CA ASP A 496 -26.56 15.70 -27.26
C ASP A 496 -27.11 14.30 -27.56
N GLU A 497 -27.16 13.91 -28.83
CA GLU A 497 -27.54 12.57 -29.30
C GLU A 497 -26.62 11.46 -28.78
N LEU A 498 -25.33 11.76 -28.54
CA LEU A 498 -24.37 10.78 -28.01
C LEU A 498 -24.61 10.47 -26.52
N TYR A 499 -25.35 11.29 -25.80
CA TYR A 499 -25.71 11.01 -24.41
C TYR A 499 -26.90 10.06 -24.29
N GLU A 500 -27.67 9.87 -25.37
CA GLU A 500 -28.84 9.00 -25.37
C GLU A 500 -28.44 7.53 -25.18
N GLY A 501 -29.10 6.85 -24.24
CA GLY A 501 -28.91 5.40 -24.01
C GLY A 501 -27.77 5.02 -23.06
N ILE A 502 -26.94 5.96 -22.59
CA ILE A 502 -25.89 5.66 -21.59
C ILE A 502 -26.56 5.40 -20.23
N THR A 503 -26.55 4.14 -19.80
CA THR A 503 -27.16 3.69 -18.55
C THR A 503 -26.13 3.47 -17.42
N LYS A 504 -24.85 3.31 -17.75
CA LYS A 504 -23.77 3.12 -16.78
C LYS A 504 -22.56 3.95 -17.16
N LEU A 505 -21.94 4.59 -16.18
CA LEU A 505 -20.72 5.38 -16.36
C LEU A 505 -19.77 5.12 -15.19
N ASN A 506 -18.54 4.72 -15.50
CA ASN A 506 -17.48 4.50 -14.51
C ASN A 506 -16.36 5.52 -14.72
N LEU A 507 -16.21 6.41 -13.74
CA LEU A 507 -15.18 7.44 -13.67
C LEU A 507 -14.33 7.27 -12.39
N SER A 508 -14.28 6.07 -11.83
CA SER A 508 -13.53 5.78 -10.60
C SER A 508 -12.01 5.80 -10.81
N VAL A 509 -11.27 6.25 -9.80
CA VAL A 509 -9.80 6.25 -9.75
C VAL A 509 -9.16 6.97 -10.96
N LYS A 510 -9.81 8.05 -11.42
CA LYS A 510 -9.34 8.87 -12.55
C LYS A 510 -8.60 10.14 -12.12
N GLY A 511 -8.56 10.44 -10.82
CA GLY A 511 -7.92 11.63 -10.27
C GLY A 511 -8.76 12.91 -10.42
N LEU A 512 -10.07 12.77 -10.67
CA LEU A 512 -10.96 13.90 -10.94
C LEU A 512 -11.07 14.84 -9.75
N LYS A 513 -10.94 16.15 -9.98
CA LYS A 513 -11.20 17.18 -8.96
C LYS A 513 -12.62 17.73 -9.05
N THR A 514 -13.16 17.71 -10.26
CA THR A 514 -14.51 18.17 -10.60
C THR A 514 -15.16 17.19 -11.59
N VAL A 515 -16.50 17.21 -11.67
CA VAL A 515 -17.25 16.55 -12.75
C VAL A 515 -17.92 17.62 -13.59
N PRO A 516 -17.76 17.62 -14.92
CA PRO A 516 -18.39 18.62 -15.79
C PRO A 516 -19.91 18.63 -15.65
N ALA A 517 -20.52 19.82 -15.80
CA ALA A 517 -21.98 19.98 -15.76
C ALA A 517 -22.71 19.17 -16.86
N ALA A 518 -21.99 18.77 -17.91
CA ALA A 518 -22.47 17.89 -18.97
C ALA A 518 -22.96 16.53 -18.45
N ILE A 519 -22.49 16.05 -17.28
CA ILE A 519 -23.01 14.83 -16.64
C ILE A 519 -24.54 14.84 -16.53
N GLY A 520 -25.14 16.01 -16.30
CA GLY A 520 -26.59 16.16 -16.17
C GLY A 520 -27.38 15.98 -17.47
N LYS A 521 -26.71 15.76 -18.62
CA LYS A 521 -27.34 15.44 -19.91
C LYS A 521 -27.60 13.93 -20.07
N LEU A 522 -26.99 13.08 -19.25
CA LEU A 522 -27.12 11.61 -19.30
C LEU A 522 -28.45 11.15 -18.68
N ALA A 523 -29.58 11.53 -19.27
CA ALA A 523 -30.90 11.32 -18.67
C ALA A 523 -31.28 9.84 -18.43
N ALA A 524 -30.65 8.90 -19.16
CA ALA A 524 -30.86 7.46 -19.03
C ALA A 524 -29.96 6.79 -17.96
N LEU A 525 -29.08 7.54 -17.29
CA LEU A 525 -28.07 6.98 -16.39
C LEU A 525 -28.70 6.33 -15.15
N GLN A 526 -28.35 5.08 -14.90
CA GLN A 526 -28.81 4.27 -13.75
C GLN A 526 -27.67 3.99 -12.76
N THR A 527 -26.42 3.92 -13.23
CA THR A 527 -25.24 3.63 -12.40
C THR A 527 -24.15 4.64 -12.70
N LEU A 528 -23.68 5.33 -11.66
CA LEU A 528 -22.57 6.28 -11.74
C LEU A 528 -21.52 5.94 -10.68
N ASP A 529 -20.32 5.56 -11.13
CA ASP A 529 -19.15 5.38 -10.28
C ASP A 529 -18.21 6.57 -10.38
N LEU A 530 -18.00 7.27 -9.27
CA LEU A 530 -17.06 8.37 -9.11
C LEU A 530 -16.08 8.10 -7.95
N GLY A 531 -15.96 6.85 -7.49
CA GLY A 531 -15.15 6.50 -6.32
C GLY A 531 -13.64 6.66 -6.53
N GLY A 532 -12.88 6.90 -5.46
CA GLY A 532 -11.42 6.96 -5.51
C GLY A 532 -10.85 8.16 -6.26
N ASN A 533 -11.57 9.29 -6.29
CA ASN A 533 -11.15 10.53 -6.96
C ASN A 533 -10.76 11.61 -5.93
N LYS A 534 -10.65 12.87 -6.36
CA LYS A 534 -10.31 14.04 -5.52
C LYS A 534 -11.45 15.06 -5.48
N LEU A 535 -12.70 14.61 -5.63
CA LEU A 535 -13.85 15.50 -5.65
C LEU A 535 -14.01 16.17 -4.27
N THR A 536 -14.12 17.50 -4.25
CA THR A 536 -14.37 18.29 -3.02
C THR A 536 -15.84 18.63 -2.83
N THR A 537 -16.63 18.59 -3.90
CA THR A 537 -18.08 18.83 -3.92
C THR A 537 -18.78 17.85 -4.85
N VAL A 538 -20.06 17.58 -4.57
CA VAL A 538 -20.95 16.86 -5.50
C VAL A 538 -21.53 17.87 -6.49
N PRO A 539 -21.30 17.73 -7.81
CA PRO A 539 -21.80 18.70 -8.78
C PRO A 539 -23.32 18.72 -8.84
N GLU A 540 -23.92 19.91 -8.83
CA GLU A 540 -25.38 20.09 -8.83
C GLU A 540 -26.09 19.43 -10.01
N ALA A 541 -25.38 19.28 -11.13
CA ALA A 541 -25.88 18.63 -12.35
C ALA A 541 -26.25 17.16 -12.12
N ILE A 542 -25.66 16.47 -11.13
CA ILE A 542 -26.03 15.10 -10.76
C ILE A 542 -27.51 15.03 -10.36
N GLY A 543 -28.05 16.07 -9.72
CA GLY A 543 -29.47 16.14 -9.34
C GLY A 543 -30.46 16.15 -10.51
N LYS A 544 -29.99 16.18 -11.77
CA LYS A 544 -30.83 16.02 -12.98
C LYS A 544 -31.02 14.56 -13.40
N LEU A 545 -30.27 13.63 -12.81
CA LEU A 545 -30.24 12.21 -13.18
C LEU A 545 -31.38 11.42 -12.49
N ALA A 546 -32.62 11.73 -12.85
CA ALA A 546 -33.80 11.17 -12.18
C ALA A 546 -33.91 9.64 -12.22
N GLY A 547 -33.27 8.98 -13.20
CA GLY A 547 -33.22 7.52 -13.33
C GLY A 547 -32.11 6.82 -12.53
N LEU A 548 -31.26 7.57 -11.80
CA LEU A 548 -30.10 7.02 -11.13
C LEU A 548 -30.50 6.11 -9.96
N GLN A 549 -29.98 4.88 -9.94
CA GLN A 549 -30.25 3.86 -8.92
C GLN A 549 -29.03 3.59 -8.04
N TRP A 550 -27.81 3.77 -8.56
CA TRP A 550 -26.58 3.53 -7.84
C TRP A 550 -25.59 4.67 -8.07
N LEU A 551 -25.13 5.27 -6.97
CA LEU A 551 -24.16 6.36 -6.99
C LEU A 551 -23.03 6.06 -6.01
N ASN A 552 -21.82 5.88 -6.54
CA ASN A 552 -20.61 5.73 -5.74
C ASN A 552 -19.77 7.01 -5.79
N LEU A 553 -19.58 7.62 -4.63
CA LEU A 553 -18.73 8.78 -4.39
C LEU A 553 -17.67 8.47 -3.31
N GLY A 554 -17.49 7.20 -2.94
CA GLY A 554 -16.61 6.81 -1.85
C GLY A 554 -15.13 7.04 -2.17
N GLY A 555 -14.29 7.33 -1.18
CA GLY A 555 -12.86 7.58 -1.39
C GLY A 555 -12.58 8.89 -2.13
N ASN A 556 -13.23 9.98 -1.73
CA ASN A 556 -13.07 11.32 -2.28
C ASN A 556 -12.68 12.33 -1.17
N GLN A 557 -12.79 13.64 -1.46
CA GLN A 557 -12.48 14.72 -0.51
C GLN A 557 -13.72 15.57 -0.20
N LEU A 558 -14.92 15.00 -0.31
CA LEU A 558 -16.17 15.72 -0.12
C LEU A 558 -16.29 16.23 1.31
N THR A 559 -16.57 17.51 1.47
CA THR A 559 -16.80 18.14 2.79
C THR A 559 -18.28 18.32 3.09
N THR A 560 -19.12 18.39 2.04
CA THR A 560 -20.57 18.49 2.14
C THR A 560 -21.25 17.64 1.05
N VAL A 561 -22.51 17.28 1.30
CA VAL A 561 -23.40 16.67 0.32
C VAL A 561 -24.28 17.77 -0.27
N ALA A 562 -24.28 17.95 -1.59
CA ALA A 562 -25.12 18.97 -2.23
C ALA A 562 -26.61 18.67 -2.04
N GLU A 563 -27.41 19.70 -1.74
CA GLU A 563 -28.87 19.55 -1.53
C GLU A 563 -29.62 18.93 -2.72
N THR A 564 -29.03 19.06 -3.91
CA THR A 564 -29.55 18.50 -5.15
C THR A 564 -29.57 16.97 -5.17
N ILE A 565 -28.79 16.29 -4.31
CA ILE A 565 -28.88 14.83 -4.14
C ILE A 565 -30.29 14.40 -3.75
N GLY A 566 -31.00 15.19 -2.95
CA GLY A 566 -32.39 14.89 -2.55
C GLY A 566 -33.40 14.83 -3.70
N LYS A 567 -33.00 15.17 -4.94
CA LYS A 567 -33.83 15.00 -6.15
C LYS A 567 -33.78 13.57 -6.71
N LEU A 568 -32.80 12.76 -6.31
CA LEU A 568 -32.56 11.41 -6.81
C LEU A 568 -33.48 10.37 -6.14
N THR A 569 -34.79 10.57 -6.23
CA THR A 569 -35.79 9.76 -5.50
C THR A 569 -35.79 8.27 -5.88
N GLY A 570 -35.27 7.91 -7.06
CA GLY A 570 -35.08 6.52 -7.51
C GLY A 570 -33.80 5.83 -7.04
N LEU A 571 -32.93 6.54 -6.30
CA LEU A 571 -31.64 6.02 -5.86
C LEU A 571 -31.82 4.92 -4.82
N GLN A 572 -31.20 3.76 -5.04
CA GLN A 572 -31.26 2.59 -4.16
C GLN A 572 -29.99 2.40 -3.34
N MET A 573 -28.83 2.82 -3.87
CA MET A 573 -27.56 2.75 -3.15
C MET A 573 -26.78 4.05 -3.33
N LEU A 574 -26.32 4.60 -2.21
CA LEU A 574 -25.46 5.77 -2.15
C LEU A 574 -24.23 5.44 -1.32
N ASN A 575 -23.06 5.50 -1.93
CA ASN A 575 -21.80 5.37 -1.22
C ASN A 575 -21.11 6.74 -1.11
N LEU A 576 -20.98 7.24 0.10
CA LEU A 576 -20.28 8.46 0.49
C LEU A 576 -19.14 8.15 1.48
N GLY A 577 -18.74 6.89 1.61
CA GLY A 577 -17.70 6.47 2.55
C GLY A 577 -16.32 7.03 2.21
N ASP A 578 -15.40 7.02 3.17
CA ASP A 578 -14.01 7.48 3.00
C ASP A 578 -13.93 8.88 2.36
N ASN A 579 -14.56 9.86 3.00
CA ASN A 579 -14.63 11.26 2.58
C ASN A 579 -14.29 12.19 3.77
N GLN A 580 -14.60 13.49 3.67
CA GLN A 580 -14.35 14.48 4.72
C GLN A 580 -15.63 15.15 5.23
N LEU A 581 -16.79 14.47 5.09
CA LEU A 581 -18.08 15.03 5.46
C LEU A 581 -18.12 15.30 6.96
N THR A 582 -18.46 16.53 7.34
CA THR A 582 -18.70 16.91 8.74
C THR A 582 -20.18 16.84 9.11
N THR A 583 -21.06 16.98 8.12
CA THR A 583 -22.51 16.83 8.26
C THR A 583 -23.11 16.17 7.03
N VAL A 584 -24.33 15.64 7.18
CA VAL A 584 -25.19 15.20 6.07
C VAL A 584 -26.38 16.15 6.01
N ALA A 585 -26.74 16.63 4.82
CA ALA A 585 -27.86 17.56 4.65
C ALA A 585 -29.21 16.88 4.90
N GLU A 586 -30.18 17.61 5.47
CA GLU A 586 -31.56 17.12 5.72
C GLU A 586 -32.25 16.61 4.44
N THR A 587 -31.84 17.09 3.26
CA THR A 587 -32.36 16.62 1.98
C THR A 587 -32.08 15.14 1.70
N ILE A 588 -31.21 14.48 2.46
CA ILE A 588 -31.00 13.03 2.39
C ILE A 588 -32.31 12.26 2.61
N GLY A 589 -33.21 12.74 3.49
CA GLY A 589 -34.49 12.09 3.79
C GLY A 589 -35.43 11.96 2.60
N LYS A 590 -35.21 12.76 1.54
CA LYS A 590 -36.00 12.71 0.30
C LYS A 590 -35.69 11.49 -0.58
N LEU A 591 -34.63 10.75 -0.30
CA LEU A 591 -34.23 9.55 -1.06
C LEU A 591 -35.10 8.33 -0.69
N ALA A 592 -36.41 8.41 -0.94
CA ALA A 592 -37.39 7.42 -0.49
C ALA A 592 -37.14 5.98 -0.99
N GLY A 593 -36.42 5.81 -2.11
CA GLY A 593 -36.04 4.51 -2.66
C GLY A 593 -34.74 3.90 -2.10
N LEU A 594 -34.03 4.61 -1.20
CA LEU A 594 -32.69 4.23 -0.77
C LEU A 594 -32.73 3.01 0.14
N LYS A 595 -32.00 1.96 -0.25
CA LYS A 595 -31.85 0.70 0.49
C LYS A 595 -30.53 0.61 1.23
N THR A 596 -29.47 1.22 0.70
CA THR A 596 -28.15 1.17 1.32
C THR A 596 -27.45 2.51 1.28
N LEU A 597 -27.00 2.96 2.45
CA LEU A 597 -26.25 4.20 2.62
C LEU A 597 -24.93 3.92 3.32
N TYR A 598 -23.83 4.20 2.62
CA TYR A 598 -22.48 4.15 3.20
C TYR A 598 -22.00 5.57 3.49
N LEU A 599 -21.67 5.82 4.75
CA LEU A 599 -21.15 7.08 5.28
C LEU A 599 -19.90 6.86 6.16
N GLY A 600 -19.39 5.63 6.25
CA GLY A 600 -18.25 5.32 7.09
C GLY A 600 -16.94 5.95 6.60
N GLY A 601 -15.98 6.23 7.49
CA GLY A 601 -14.72 6.88 7.13
C GLY A 601 -14.88 8.38 6.82
N ASN A 602 -15.69 9.09 7.59
CA ASN A 602 -15.93 10.53 7.46
C ASN A 602 -15.60 11.27 8.77
N LYS A 603 -16.01 12.53 8.88
CA LYS A 603 -15.82 13.39 10.07
C LYS A 603 -17.17 13.79 10.69
N LEU A 604 -18.21 12.96 10.53
CA LEU A 604 -19.56 13.27 11.00
C LEU A 604 -19.58 13.31 12.52
N THR A 605 -20.10 14.40 13.09
CA THR A 605 -20.33 14.54 14.54
C THR A 605 -21.77 14.24 14.93
N THR A 606 -22.71 14.38 13.99
CA THR A 606 -24.13 14.05 14.14
C THR A 606 -24.70 13.44 12.87
N VAL A 607 -25.86 12.79 12.99
CA VAL A 607 -26.71 12.34 11.89
C VAL A 607 -27.99 13.19 11.90
N PRO A 608 -28.47 13.73 10.75
CA PRO A 608 -29.67 14.55 10.70
C PRO A 608 -30.94 13.75 11.06
N GLU A 609 -31.96 14.42 11.60
CA GLU A 609 -33.25 13.79 11.93
C GLU A 609 -33.94 13.24 10.68
N ALA A 610 -33.78 13.88 9.51
CA ALA A 610 -34.32 13.38 8.25
C ALA A 610 -33.80 12.00 7.83
N ILE A 611 -32.77 11.45 8.49
CA ILE A 611 -32.37 10.05 8.25
C ILE A 611 -33.55 9.09 8.47
N GLY A 612 -34.43 9.39 9.43
CA GLY A 612 -35.60 8.56 9.73
C GLY A 612 -36.69 8.58 8.66
N GLU A 613 -36.58 9.42 7.62
CA GLU A 613 -37.51 9.47 6.48
C GLU A 613 -37.19 8.38 5.44
N LEU A 614 -36.02 7.74 5.52
CA LEU A 614 -35.56 6.70 4.58
C LEU A 614 -36.24 5.34 4.84
N ALA A 615 -37.55 5.28 4.64
CA ALA A 615 -38.37 4.11 5.00
C ALA A 615 -37.98 2.79 4.29
N ALA A 616 -37.28 2.86 3.15
CA ALA A 616 -36.81 1.69 2.41
C ALA A 616 -35.40 1.20 2.83
N LEU A 617 -34.74 1.88 3.78
CA LEU A 617 -33.36 1.62 4.12
C LEU A 617 -33.20 0.27 4.83
N GLN A 618 -32.28 -0.54 4.31
CA GLN A 618 -31.94 -1.87 4.81
C GLN A 618 -30.54 -1.91 5.42
N GLY A 619 -29.61 -1.09 4.92
CA GLY A 619 -28.24 -0.99 5.45
C GLY A 619 -27.79 0.45 5.63
N LEU A 620 -27.35 0.78 6.85
CA LEU A 620 -26.78 2.08 7.20
C LEU A 620 -25.41 1.87 7.83
N TYR A 621 -24.37 2.39 7.18
CA TYR A 621 -22.98 2.19 7.58
C TYR A 621 -22.33 3.54 7.93
N LEU A 622 -22.09 3.77 9.21
CA LEU A 622 -21.59 5.02 9.80
C LEU A 622 -20.26 4.82 10.54
N GLN A 623 -19.60 3.66 10.38
CA GLN A 623 -18.37 3.35 11.10
C GLN A 623 -17.22 4.33 10.79
N LYS A 624 -16.26 4.53 11.70
CA LYS A 624 -15.12 5.46 11.52
C LYS A 624 -15.60 6.90 11.28
N ASN A 625 -16.38 7.41 12.21
CA ASN A 625 -16.83 8.81 12.27
C ASN A 625 -16.52 9.39 13.66
N GLN A 626 -17.11 10.54 14.00
CA GLN A 626 -16.94 11.24 15.29
C GLN A 626 -18.28 11.40 16.01
N LEU A 627 -19.22 10.49 15.77
CA LEU A 627 -20.57 10.56 16.33
C LEU A 627 -20.51 10.39 17.85
N THR A 628 -21.16 11.29 18.58
CA THR A 628 -21.28 11.20 20.04
C THR A 628 -22.66 10.70 20.49
N THR A 629 -23.69 10.88 19.64
CA THR A 629 -25.06 10.40 19.84
C THR A 629 -25.70 10.03 18.49
N LEU A 630 -26.90 9.44 18.55
CA LEU A 630 -27.78 9.22 17.39
C LEU A 630 -29.10 9.98 17.58
N PRO A 631 -29.75 10.44 16.49
CA PRO A 631 -31.07 11.05 16.56
C PRO A 631 -32.14 10.01 16.93
N GLU A 632 -33.21 10.45 17.60
CA GLU A 632 -34.35 9.60 17.94
C GLU A 632 -35.07 9.08 16.67
N ALA A 633 -35.04 9.84 15.58
CA ALA A 633 -35.58 9.42 14.30
C ALA A 633 -34.94 8.16 13.72
N ILE A 634 -33.79 7.68 14.24
CA ILE A 634 -33.22 6.40 13.81
C ILE A 634 -34.23 5.27 13.97
N GLY A 635 -35.07 5.30 15.00
CA GLY A 635 -36.09 4.27 15.25
C GLY A 635 -37.22 4.20 14.22
N ASN A 636 -37.30 5.15 13.29
CA ASN A 636 -38.27 5.12 12.19
C ASN A 636 -37.83 4.17 11.06
N LEU A 637 -36.57 3.75 11.03
CA LEU A 637 -35.99 2.86 10.02
C LEU A 637 -36.38 1.39 10.24
N THR A 638 -37.67 1.10 10.36
CA THR A 638 -38.19 -0.24 10.74
C THR A 638 -37.80 -1.38 9.79
N GLY A 639 -37.43 -1.07 8.55
CA GLY A 639 -36.91 -2.04 7.56
C GLY A 639 -35.40 -2.27 7.61
N LEU A 640 -34.67 -1.61 8.52
CA LEU A 640 -33.22 -1.70 8.61
C LEU A 640 -32.78 -3.08 9.11
N GLN A 641 -31.86 -3.70 8.38
CA GLN A 641 -31.29 -5.02 8.67
C GLN A 641 -29.88 -4.91 9.25
N THR A 642 -29.12 -3.88 8.86
CA THR A 642 -27.75 -3.67 9.34
C THR A 642 -27.52 -2.22 9.71
N LEU A 643 -27.02 -2.00 10.94
CA LEU A 643 -26.59 -0.70 11.43
C LEU A 643 -25.13 -0.79 11.89
N GLY A 644 -24.24 -0.20 11.11
CA GLY A 644 -22.81 -0.10 11.39
C GLY A 644 -22.47 1.22 12.06
N LEU A 645 -21.96 1.18 13.29
CA LEU A 645 -21.61 2.35 14.11
C LEU A 645 -20.23 2.22 14.76
N GLY A 646 -19.43 1.24 14.35
CA GLY A 646 -18.12 0.98 14.95
C GLY A 646 -17.14 2.15 14.77
N ASP A 647 -16.10 2.23 15.61
CA ASP A 647 -15.08 3.29 15.53
C ASP A 647 -15.70 4.71 15.55
N ASN A 648 -16.49 5.01 16.59
CA ASN A 648 -17.11 6.32 16.82
C ASN A 648 -16.82 6.81 18.26
N GLN A 649 -17.51 7.85 18.72
CA GLN A 649 -17.38 8.42 20.06
C GLN A 649 -18.70 8.33 20.85
N LEU A 650 -19.54 7.34 20.54
CA LEU A 650 -20.86 7.20 21.14
C LEU A 650 -20.71 6.93 22.64
N THR A 651 -21.35 7.76 23.46
CA THR A 651 -21.44 7.55 24.91
C THR A 651 -22.75 6.86 25.30
N THR A 652 -23.79 7.00 24.47
CA THR A 652 -25.10 6.35 24.62
C THR A 652 -25.67 5.94 23.26
N VAL A 653 -26.65 5.05 23.30
CA VAL A 653 -27.54 4.70 22.18
C VAL A 653 -28.97 5.07 22.61
N PRO A 654 -29.79 5.74 21.77
CA PRO A 654 -31.15 6.15 22.14
C PRO A 654 -32.09 4.94 22.28
N ASP A 655 -33.12 5.07 23.13
CA ASP A 655 -34.15 4.03 23.31
C ASP A 655 -34.92 3.72 22.02
N ALA A 656 -34.98 4.68 21.08
CA ALA A 656 -35.54 4.46 19.77
C ALA A 656 -34.90 3.29 18.99
N ILE A 657 -33.71 2.83 19.37
CA ILE A 657 -33.10 1.65 18.76
C ILE A 657 -34.01 0.42 18.84
N GLY A 658 -34.78 0.25 19.92
CA GLY A 658 -35.68 -0.90 20.11
C GLY A 658 -36.79 -1.02 19.06
N LYS A 659 -37.10 0.07 18.35
CA LYS A 659 -38.09 0.08 17.26
C LYS A 659 -37.60 -0.60 15.98
N LEU A 660 -36.29 -0.85 15.85
CA LEU A 660 -35.67 -1.48 14.68
C LEU A 660 -35.89 -3.00 14.66
N THR A 661 -37.13 -3.44 14.69
CA THR A 661 -37.51 -4.86 14.83
C THR A 661 -37.03 -5.76 13.69
N GLY A 662 -36.68 -5.20 12.52
CA GLY A 662 -36.06 -5.92 11.40
C GLY A 662 -34.53 -6.05 11.47
N LEU A 663 -33.87 -5.49 12.49
CA LEU A 663 -32.42 -5.42 12.58
C LEU A 663 -31.81 -6.79 12.88
N GLN A 664 -30.86 -7.20 12.03
CA GLN A 664 -30.14 -8.47 12.14
C GLN A 664 -28.71 -8.27 12.66
N ALA A 665 -28.09 -7.13 12.34
CA ALA A 665 -26.73 -6.82 12.76
C ALA A 665 -26.60 -5.39 13.31
N LEU A 666 -26.09 -5.27 14.53
CA LEU A 666 -25.78 -4.02 15.21
C LEU A 666 -24.30 -3.99 15.60
N LEU A 667 -23.54 -3.12 14.95
CA LEU A 667 -22.09 -3.04 15.13
C LEU A 667 -21.72 -1.76 15.88
N LEU A 668 -21.43 -1.86 17.17
CA LEU A 668 -21.13 -0.75 18.09
C LEU A 668 -19.69 -0.80 18.66
N HIS A 669 -18.81 -1.61 18.07
CA HIS A 669 -17.44 -1.79 18.56
C HIS A 669 -16.62 -0.47 18.50
N ASN A 670 -15.59 -0.33 19.34
CA ASN A 670 -14.72 0.85 19.40
C ASN A 670 -15.51 2.16 19.57
N ASN A 671 -16.26 2.25 20.66
CA ASN A 671 -17.01 3.44 21.08
C ASN A 671 -16.69 3.78 22.55
N GLN A 672 -17.48 4.65 23.18
CA GLN A 672 -17.29 5.07 24.58
C GLN A 672 -18.50 4.68 25.45
N LEU A 673 -19.20 3.60 25.08
CA LEU A 673 -20.40 3.16 25.76
C LEU A 673 -20.05 2.61 27.16
N MET A 674 -20.69 3.16 28.19
CA MET A 674 -20.61 2.63 29.56
C MET A 674 -21.76 1.66 29.86
N THR A 675 -22.86 1.76 29.11
CA THR A 675 -24.01 0.87 29.15
C THR A 675 -24.69 0.85 27.78
N VAL A 676 -25.66 -0.06 27.61
CA VAL A 676 -26.60 -0.06 26.49
C VAL A 676 -28.04 0.13 27.01
N PRO A 677 -28.95 0.74 26.24
CA PRO A 677 -30.33 0.95 26.68
C PRO A 677 -31.10 -0.38 26.78
N ASP A 678 -32.08 -0.44 27.69
CA ASP A 678 -32.94 -1.62 27.86
C ASP A 678 -33.73 -1.96 26.58
N ALA A 679 -33.98 -0.96 25.74
CA ALA A 679 -34.63 -1.09 24.44
C ALA A 679 -33.86 -1.99 23.46
N ILE A 680 -32.55 -2.26 23.65
CA ILE A 680 -31.84 -3.26 22.83
C ILE A 680 -32.54 -4.62 22.90
N GLY A 681 -33.12 -4.98 24.05
CA GLY A 681 -33.83 -6.26 24.22
C GLY A 681 -35.12 -6.40 23.38
N GLU A 682 -35.55 -5.35 22.69
CA GLU A 682 -36.71 -5.37 21.79
C GLU A 682 -36.34 -5.81 20.34
N LEU A 683 -35.04 -5.92 20.05
CA LEU A 683 -34.51 -6.29 18.74
C LEU A 683 -34.61 -7.82 18.49
N ALA A 684 -35.83 -8.34 18.42
CA ALA A 684 -36.09 -9.78 18.38
C ALA A 684 -35.45 -10.53 17.18
N GLY A 685 -35.12 -9.82 16.09
CA GLY A 685 -34.44 -10.38 14.92
C GLY A 685 -32.91 -10.30 14.94
N LEU A 686 -32.30 -9.78 16.02
CA LEU A 686 -30.86 -9.51 16.07
C LEU A 686 -30.05 -10.80 16.19
N GLN A 687 -29.15 -11.01 15.23
CA GLN A 687 -28.25 -12.17 15.17
C GLN A 687 -26.81 -11.80 15.53
N VAL A 688 -26.39 -10.57 15.24
CA VAL A 688 -25.01 -10.10 15.47
C VAL A 688 -25.01 -8.82 16.28
N LEU A 689 -24.34 -8.85 17.44
CA LEU A 689 -24.13 -7.70 18.30
C LEU A 689 -22.64 -7.54 18.64
N TYR A 690 -22.01 -6.50 18.10
CA TYR A 690 -20.63 -6.17 18.42
C TYR A 690 -20.57 -4.97 19.36
N LEU A 691 -20.03 -5.17 20.54
CA LEU A 691 -19.82 -4.16 21.59
C LEU A 691 -18.35 -4.10 22.04
N GLY A 692 -17.44 -4.76 21.32
CA GLY A 692 -16.02 -4.79 21.67
C GLY A 692 -15.37 -3.40 21.71
N GLY A 693 -14.33 -3.17 22.51
CA GLY A 693 -13.65 -1.86 22.55
C GLY A 693 -14.50 -0.72 23.11
N ASN A 694 -15.31 -0.99 24.15
CA ASN A 694 -16.14 0.00 24.85
C ASN A 694 -15.70 0.14 26.32
N GLN A 695 -16.52 0.79 27.15
CA GLN A 695 -16.26 1.00 28.58
C GLN A 695 -17.30 0.28 29.45
N LEU A 696 -17.86 -0.83 28.96
CA LEU A 696 -18.88 -1.60 29.68
C LEU A 696 -18.27 -2.25 30.91
N THR A 697 -18.91 -2.08 32.07
CA THR A 697 -18.51 -2.70 33.34
C THR A 697 -19.35 -3.92 33.69
N THR A 698 -20.55 -4.03 33.11
CA THR A 698 -21.46 -5.16 33.23
C THR A 698 -22.11 -5.47 31.89
N VAL A 699 -22.61 -6.70 31.72
CA VAL A 699 -23.46 -7.08 30.59
C VAL A 699 -24.91 -6.73 30.95
N ALA A 700 -25.54 -5.86 30.16
CA ALA A 700 -26.91 -5.39 30.44
C ALA A 700 -27.94 -6.53 30.35
N GLU A 701 -28.88 -6.58 31.29
CA GLU A 701 -29.89 -7.66 31.36
C GLU A 701 -30.74 -7.77 30.09
N ALA A 702 -30.98 -6.63 29.42
CA ALA A 702 -31.74 -6.57 28.18
C ALA A 702 -31.13 -7.41 27.04
N ILE A 703 -29.81 -7.58 27.01
CA ILE A 703 -29.13 -8.41 25.99
C ILE A 703 -29.64 -9.85 26.06
N PHE A 704 -29.94 -10.37 27.26
CA PHE A 704 -30.41 -11.75 27.44
C PHE A 704 -31.86 -12.01 26.96
N LYS A 705 -32.55 -10.98 26.46
CA LYS A 705 -33.84 -11.13 25.76
C LYS A 705 -33.67 -11.51 24.29
N LEU A 706 -32.46 -11.37 23.73
CA LEU A 706 -32.13 -11.61 22.33
C LEU A 706 -31.94 -13.10 22.04
N SER A 707 -33.02 -13.88 22.11
CA SER A 707 -32.95 -15.35 22.00
C SER A 707 -32.35 -15.88 20.67
N GLY A 708 -32.46 -15.11 19.57
CA GLY A 708 -31.89 -15.46 18.26
C GLY A 708 -30.47 -14.93 18.02
N LEU A 709 -29.78 -14.44 19.06
CA LEU A 709 -28.44 -13.88 18.92
C LEU A 709 -27.40 -15.00 18.68
N GLU A 710 -26.73 -14.96 17.54
CA GLU A 710 -25.73 -15.95 17.12
C GLU A 710 -24.30 -15.51 17.46
N THR A 711 -24.03 -14.21 17.45
CA THR A 711 -22.71 -13.65 17.77
C THR A 711 -22.80 -12.47 18.72
N LEU A 712 -22.07 -12.57 19.84
CA LEU A 712 -21.91 -11.51 20.82
C LEU A 712 -20.43 -11.22 21.04
N SER A 713 -20.00 -10.01 20.68
CA SER A 713 -18.63 -9.52 20.92
C SER A 713 -18.63 -8.49 22.02
N LEU A 714 -17.93 -8.77 23.11
CA LEU A 714 -17.75 -7.92 24.30
C LEU A 714 -16.27 -7.80 24.68
N ASP A 715 -15.38 -8.10 23.74
CA ASP A 715 -13.93 -7.96 23.87
C ASP A 715 -13.49 -6.53 24.21
N ASP A 716 -12.31 -6.35 24.80
CA ASP A 716 -11.74 -5.03 25.09
C ASP A 716 -12.71 -4.09 25.84
N ASN A 717 -13.31 -4.60 26.92
CA ASN A 717 -14.20 -3.85 27.83
C ASN A 717 -13.67 -3.90 29.28
N GLN A 718 -14.49 -3.52 30.25
CA GLN A 718 -14.15 -3.49 31.68
C GLN A 718 -15.01 -4.46 32.50
N LEU A 719 -15.48 -5.55 31.87
CA LEU A 719 -16.36 -6.52 32.52
C LEU A 719 -15.62 -7.27 33.62
N THR A 720 -16.21 -7.32 34.82
CA THR A 720 -15.64 -8.04 35.96
C THR A 720 -16.30 -9.41 36.19
N THR A 721 -17.54 -9.58 35.69
CA THR A 721 -18.32 -10.81 35.79
C THR A 721 -19.22 -10.99 34.57
N VAL A 722 -19.56 -12.24 34.25
CA VAL A 722 -20.66 -12.59 33.34
C VAL A 722 -21.80 -13.17 34.18
N PRO A 723 -23.05 -12.67 34.07
CA PRO A 723 -24.16 -13.18 34.86
C PRO A 723 -24.71 -14.51 34.33
N ASP A 724 -25.34 -15.30 35.19
CA ASP A 724 -25.96 -16.60 34.82
C ASP A 724 -26.97 -16.48 33.67
N ALA A 725 -27.62 -15.32 33.54
CA ALA A 725 -28.58 -15.04 32.48
C ALA A 725 -27.99 -15.15 31.05
N ILE A 726 -26.66 -15.25 30.89
CA ILE A 726 -26.02 -15.55 29.61
C ILE A 726 -26.57 -16.84 28.98
N CYS A 727 -27.00 -17.83 29.77
CA CYS A 727 -27.57 -19.08 29.28
C CYS A 727 -28.85 -18.92 28.45
N LYS A 728 -29.53 -17.76 28.54
CA LYS A 728 -30.74 -17.47 27.75
C LYS A 728 -30.45 -17.25 26.27
N LEU A 729 -29.19 -17.03 25.88
CA LEU A 729 -28.77 -16.85 24.49
C LEU A 729 -28.52 -18.22 23.83
N THR A 730 -29.58 -19.03 23.70
CA THR A 730 -29.46 -20.45 23.32
C THR A 730 -28.90 -20.69 21.93
N ASP A 731 -29.05 -19.71 21.03
CA ASP A 731 -28.58 -19.80 19.63
C ASP A 731 -27.16 -19.26 19.45
N LEU A 732 -26.48 -18.86 20.54
CA LEU A 732 -25.17 -18.22 20.49
C LEU A 732 -24.09 -19.20 20.02
N GLN A 733 -23.43 -18.86 18.92
CA GLN A 733 -22.36 -19.64 18.30
C GLN A 733 -20.98 -19.04 18.57
N THR A 734 -20.90 -17.72 18.73
CA THR A 734 -19.64 -17.01 19.00
C THR A 734 -19.82 -16.04 20.17
N LEU A 735 -19.01 -16.23 21.21
CA LEU A 735 -18.92 -15.33 22.36
C LEU A 735 -17.48 -14.88 22.54
N SER A 736 -17.24 -13.58 22.34
CA SER A 736 -15.94 -12.95 22.57
C SER A 736 -15.98 -12.10 23.81
N LEU A 737 -15.14 -12.42 24.79
CA LEU A 737 -14.99 -11.76 26.09
C LEU A 737 -13.50 -11.44 26.36
N GLY A 738 -12.66 -11.46 25.32
CA GLY A 738 -11.23 -11.21 25.43
C GLY A 738 -10.91 -9.83 26.01
N ASN A 739 -9.73 -9.65 26.61
CA ASN A 739 -9.25 -8.38 27.18
C ASN A 739 -10.27 -7.68 28.10
N ASN A 740 -10.81 -8.42 29.07
CA ASN A 740 -11.68 -7.89 30.13
C ASN A 740 -11.03 -8.09 31.52
N GLN A 741 -11.80 -7.92 32.60
CA GLN A 741 -11.35 -8.08 33.98
C GLN A 741 -12.04 -9.27 34.66
N LEU A 742 -12.42 -10.29 33.90
CA LEU A 742 -13.14 -11.46 34.43
C LEU A 742 -12.22 -12.28 35.33
N THR A 743 -12.70 -12.61 36.53
CA THR A 743 -11.97 -13.45 37.50
C THR A 743 -12.48 -14.89 37.56
N THR A 744 -13.75 -15.09 37.18
CA THR A 744 -14.45 -16.38 37.13
C THR A 744 -15.46 -16.37 35.99
N LEU A 745 -16.02 -17.54 35.68
CA LEU A 745 -17.16 -17.72 34.77
C LEU A 745 -18.31 -18.41 35.51
N PRO A 746 -19.58 -18.08 35.19
CA PRO A 746 -20.73 -18.76 35.77
C PRO A 746 -20.85 -20.20 35.25
N ASP A 747 -21.36 -21.10 36.09
CA ASP A 747 -21.68 -22.49 35.67
C ASP A 747 -22.68 -22.53 34.52
N ALA A 748 -23.59 -21.54 34.46
CA ALA A 748 -24.58 -21.38 33.40
C ALA A 748 -23.97 -21.25 31.99
N ILE A 749 -22.66 -20.96 31.87
CA ILE A 749 -21.98 -20.94 30.55
C ILE A 749 -22.11 -22.28 29.83
N GLY A 750 -22.14 -23.40 30.57
CA GLY A 750 -22.25 -24.75 29.99
C GLY A 750 -23.57 -25.03 29.29
N GLU A 751 -24.60 -24.20 29.48
CA GLU A 751 -25.90 -24.33 28.81
C GLU A 751 -25.87 -23.85 27.35
N LEU A 752 -24.83 -23.11 26.93
CA LEU A 752 -24.65 -22.59 25.57
C LEU A 752 -24.17 -23.68 24.60
N THR A 753 -24.95 -24.74 24.44
CA THR A 753 -24.56 -25.93 23.66
C THR A 753 -24.35 -25.69 22.17
N ALA A 754 -24.89 -24.58 21.62
CA ALA A 754 -24.65 -24.15 20.23
C ALA A 754 -23.30 -23.43 20.02
N LEU A 755 -22.58 -23.11 21.10
CA LEU A 755 -21.37 -22.31 21.07
C LEU A 755 -20.22 -23.05 20.37
N GLN A 756 -19.64 -22.41 19.35
CA GLN A 756 -18.54 -22.93 18.53
C GLN A 756 -17.21 -22.22 18.83
N MET A 757 -17.26 -20.95 19.20
CA MET A 757 -16.10 -20.15 19.57
C MET A 757 -16.35 -19.44 20.89
N LEU A 758 -15.41 -19.60 21.82
CA LEU A 758 -15.36 -18.87 23.08
C LEU A 758 -13.97 -18.23 23.23
N ASP A 759 -13.92 -16.90 23.23
CA ASP A 759 -12.69 -16.15 23.50
C ASP A 759 -12.74 -15.52 24.88
N LEU A 760 -11.81 -15.92 25.74
CA LEU A 760 -11.62 -15.45 27.11
C LEU A 760 -10.19 -14.96 27.33
N SER A 761 -9.42 -14.75 26.25
CA SER A 761 -8.02 -14.35 26.33
C SER A 761 -7.85 -12.99 27.04
N GLY A 762 -6.71 -12.74 27.67
CA GLY A 762 -6.42 -11.45 28.30
C GLY A 762 -7.34 -11.09 29.48
N ASN A 763 -7.79 -12.07 30.26
CA ASN A 763 -8.60 -11.87 31.47
C ASN A 763 -7.78 -12.19 32.75
N GLN A 764 -8.46 -12.26 33.89
CA GLN A 764 -7.86 -12.58 35.20
C GLN A 764 -8.39 -13.90 35.75
N LEU A 765 -8.78 -14.84 34.87
CA LEU A 765 -9.37 -16.12 35.27
C LEU A 765 -8.36 -16.95 36.04
N THR A 766 -8.74 -17.39 37.24
CA THR A 766 -7.92 -18.28 38.09
C THR A 766 -8.36 -19.74 37.99
N THR A 767 -9.62 -19.98 37.63
CA THR A 767 -10.23 -21.29 37.44
C THR A 767 -11.25 -21.24 36.30
N LEU A 768 -11.63 -22.41 35.79
CA LEU A 768 -12.78 -22.58 34.89
C LEU A 768 -13.81 -23.49 35.60
N PRO A 769 -15.12 -23.24 35.43
CA PRO A 769 -16.16 -24.12 35.97
C PRO A 769 -16.14 -25.49 35.27
N ASP A 770 -16.50 -26.55 36.00
CA ASP A 770 -16.63 -27.91 35.43
C ASP A 770 -17.64 -27.95 34.27
N MET A 771 -18.63 -27.07 34.30
CA MET A 771 -19.66 -26.93 33.26
C MET A 771 -19.10 -26.48 31.90
N ILE A 772 -17.84 -26.03 31.81
CA ILE A 772 -17.18 -25.74 30.52
C ILE A 772 -17.17 -26.97 29.61
N GLY A 773 -17.16 -28.19 30.17
CA GLY A 773 -17.19 -29.44 29.43
C GLY A 773 -18.54 -29.76 28.76
N GLU A 774 -19.61 -29.04 29.10
CA GLU A 774 -20.94 -29.23 28.50
C GLU A 774 -21.11 -28.45 27.18
N LEU A 775 -20.13 -27.61 26.82
CA LEU A 775 -20.06 -26.90 25.53
C LEU A 775 -19.71 -27.84 24.36
N THR A 776 -20.49 -28.88 24.14
CA THR A 776 -20.19 -29.98 23.21
C THR A 776 -20.04 -29.55 21.74
N GLY A 777 -20.59 -28.39 21.35
CA GLY A 777 -20.41 -27.76 20.03
C GLY A 777 -19.08 -26.99 19.86
N LEU A 778 -18.29 -26.80 20.91
CA LEU A 778 -17.16 -25.89 20.93
C LEU A 778 -15.99 -26.41 20.07
N GLN A 779 -15.53 -25.56 19.15
CA GLN A 779 -14.43 -25.84 18.24
C GLN A 779 -13.17 -25.05 18.58
N ARG A 780 -13.33 -23.83 19.11
CA ARG A 780 -12.23 -22.92 19.43
C ARG A 780 -12.41 -22.33 20.81
N LEU A 781 -11.41 -22.53 21.67
CA LEU A 781 -11.35 -21.98 23.01
C LEU A 781 -10.04 -21.21 23.19
N TYR A 782 -10.15 -19.90 23.41
CA TYR A 782 -9.01 -19.02 23.66
C TYR A 782 -8.98 -18.64 25.13
N LEU A 783 -7.90 -18.98 25.81
CA LEU A 783 -7.68 -18.73 27.23
C LEU A 783 -6.31 -18.10 27.48
N ASP A 784 -5.62 -17.63 26.43
CA ASP A 784 -4.30 -17.02 26.57
C ASP A 784 -4.31 -15.84 27.54
N ASN A 785 -3.18 -15.56 28.18
CA ASN A 785 -2.97 -14.42 29.06
C ASN A 785 -4.02 -14.35 30.19
N ASN A 786 -4.16 -15.44 30.94
CA ASN A 786 -4.97 -15.55 32.15
C ASN A 786 -4.09 -15.99 33.34
N GLN A 787 -4.71 -16.33 34.49
CA GLN A 787 -4.02 -16.77 35.71
C GLN A 787 -4.33 -18.25 36.04
N LEU A 788 -4.67 -19.05 35.02
CA LEU A 788 -5.03 -20.46 35.22
C LEU A 788 -3.80 -21.27 35.63
N THR A 789 -3.98 -22.11 36.65
CA THR A 789 -2.99 -23.11 37.09
C THR A 789 -3.38 -24.53 36.70
N THR A 790 -4.67 -24.76 36.39
CA THR A 790 -5.24 -26.03 35.95
C THR A 790 -6.50 -25.78 35.10
N VAL A 791 -6.99 -26.82 34.42
CA VAL A 791 -8.28 -26.84 33.73
C VAL A 791 -9.07 -28.07 34.20
N PRO A 792 -10.41 -28.02 34.27
CA PRO A 792 -11.20 -29.15 34.77
C PRO A 792 -11.12 -30.37 33.85
N ASP A 793 -11.23 -31.57 34.43
CA ASP A 793 -11.19 -32.85 33.68
C ASP A 793 -12.33 -32.97 32.67
N THR A 794 -13.41 -32.24 32.91
CA THR A 794 -14.57 -32.16 32.02
C THR A 794 -14.24 -31.59 30.65
N ILE A 795 -13.09 -30.92 30.46
CA ILE A 795 -12.63 -30.47 29.14
C ILE A 795 -12.47 -31.63 28.15
N SER A 796 -12.28 -32.87 28.65
CA SER A 796 -12.25 -34.09 27.85
C SER A 796 -13.57 -34.43 27.14
N LYS A 797 -14.69 -33.85 27.59
CA LYS A 797 -16.00 -33.99 26.93
C LYS A 797 -16.13 -33.15 25.66
N LEU A 798 -15.23 -32.18 25.45
CA LEU A 798 -15.24 -31.29 24.27
C LEU A 798 -14.69 -32.00 23.03
N THR A 799 -15.37 -33.05 22.57
CA THR A 799 -14.91 -33.93 21.48
C THR A 799 -14.75 -33.22 20.14
N GLY A 800 -15.43 -32.08 19.95
CA GLY A 800 -15.34 -31.24 18.75
C GLY A 800 -14.21 -30.19 18.77
N LEU A 801 -13.44 -30.09 19.86
CA LEU A 801 -12.47 -29.03 20.06
C LEU A 801 -11.29 -29.16 19.08
N GLN A 802 -11.14 -28.17 18.20
CA GLN A 802 -10.08 -28.14 17.19
C GLN A 802 -8.86 -27.35 17.67
N THR A 803 -9.08 -26.29 18.44
CA THR A 803 -8.00 -25.41 18.90
C THR A 803 -8.22 -24.95 20.32
N LEU A 804 -7.16 -25.04 21.13
CA LEU A 804 -7.10 -24.60 22.51
C LEU A 804 -5.83 -23.76 22.72
N TYR A 805 -6.02 -22.48 22.99
CA TYR A 805 -4.90 -21.58 23.27
C TYR A 805 -4.84 -21.24 24.76
N LEU A 806 -3.68 -21.49 25.38
CA LEU A 806 -3.43 -21.43 26.82
C LEU A 806 -2.16 -20.62 27.16
N GLY A 807 -1.57 -19.95 26.18
CA GLY A 807 -0.34 -19.17 26.31
C GLY A 807 -0.41 -18.14 27.43
N GLY A 808 0.69 -17.87 28.13
CA GLY A 808 0.70 -16.82 29.16
C GLY A 808 -0.11 -17.12 30.43
N ASN A 809 -0.46 -18.39 30.70
CA ASN A 809 -1.01 -18.85 31.98
C ASN A 809 0.08 -19.43 32.92
N GLN A 810 -0.33 -19.94 34.09
CA GLN A 810 0.56 -20.42 35.16
C GLN A 810 0.60 -21.96 35.27
N PHE A 811 0.57 -22.67 34.14
CA PHE A 811 0.61 -24.14 34.11
C PHE A 811 2.03 -24.71 34.36
N SER A 812 2.13 -25.71 35.24
CA SER A 812 3.36 -26.51 35.40
C SER A 812 3.58 -27.43 34.19
N GLU A 813 4.80 -27.89 33.95
CA GLU A 813 5.06 -28.83 32.83
C GLU A 813 4.30 -30.15 32.95
N GLU A 814 4.09 -30.63 34.19
CA GLU A 814 3.25 -31.82 34.46
C GLU A 814 1.80 -31.56 34.03
N GLU A 815 1.26 -30.39 34.40
CA GLU A 815 -0.09 -30.00 34.05
C GLU A 815 -0.27 -29.82 32.55
N LYS A 816 0.70 -29.21 31.85
CA LYS A 816 0.70 -29.13 30.39
C LYS A 816 0.64 -30.52 29.74
N GLY A 817 1.35 -31.50 30.31
CA GLY A 817 1.29 -32.90 29.91
C GLY A 817 -0.10 -33.51 30.11
N ARG A 818 -0.70 -33.29 31.29
CA ARG A 818 -2.05 -33.75 31.64
C ARG A 818 -3.11 -33.20 30.67
N ILE A 819 -3.06 -31.89 30.39
CA ILE A 819 -4.00 -31.20 29.48
C ILE A 819 -3.93 -31.77 28.07
N ARG A 820 -2.72 -32.03 27.54
CA ARG A 820 -2.55 -32.66 26.22
C ARG A 820 -3.19 -34.05 26.14
N GLY A 821 -3.27 -34.77 27.27
CA GLY A 821 -3.94 -36.06 27.35
C GLY A 821 -5.46 -35.98 27.52
N LEU A 822 -6.00 -34.83 27.93
CA LEU A 822 -7.45 -34.63 28.08
C LEU A 822 -8.14 -34.20 26.79
N VAL A 823 -7.46 -33.45 25.92
CA VAL A 823 -8.07 -32.92 24.70
C VAL A 823 -8.16 -33.97 23.57
N PRO A 824 -9.09 -33.82 22.61
CA PRO A 824 -9.24 -34.77 21.50
C PRO A 824 -7.99 -34.87 20.60
N GLU A 825 -7.80 -36.04 19.99
CA GLU A 825 -6.73 -36.26 19.02
C GLU A 825 -6.87 -35.31 17.81
N GLY A 826 -5.80 -34.61 17.45
CA GLY A 826 -5.80 -33.60 16.39
C GLY A 826 -6.15 -32.18 16.85
N CYS A 827 -6.54 -31.99 18.12
CA CYS A 827 -6.69 -30.66 18.72
C CYS A 827 -5.33 -29.95 18.79
N ARG A 828 -5.27 -28.72 18.29
CA ARG A 828 -4.07 -27.88 18.38
C ARG A 828 -4.05 -27.16 19.73
N VAL A 829 -3.15 -27.59 20.61
CA VAL A 829 -2.92 -26.95 21.90
C VAL A 829 -1.67 -26.07 21.85
N SER A 830 -1.81 -24.79 22.19
CA SER A 830 -0.70 -23.84 22.33
C SER A 830 -0.56 -23.42 23.80
N PHE A 831 0.65 -23.48 24.33
CA PHE A 831 1.01 -23.06 25.71
C PHE A 831 1.98 -21.90 25.71
#